data_AF-A0A6P0MHU9-F1
#
_entry.id   AF-A0A6P0MHU9-F1
#
_cell.length_a   1.000
_cell.length_b   1.000
_cell.length_c   1.000
_cell.angle_alpha   90.00
_cell.angle_beta   90.00
_cell.angle_gamma   90.00
#
_symmetry.space_group_name_H-M   'P 1'
#
loop_
_entity.id
_entity.type
_entity.pdbx_description
1 polymer ?
#
loop_
_entity_poly.entity_id
_entity_poly.type
_entity_poly.pdbx_seq_one_letter_code
_entity_poly.pdbx_strand_id
1 'polypeptide(L)'
;MFKKKEKNKYLLWAFVLTFFPTFVQAQPIVPAADGTGTVVTPNGQNFEIQGGQISGDGANLFHSFSQFGLEANQIANFLSNPAIQNILSRVTGGDPSVINGLLQVTGGNSNLYLMNPAGIVFGANARLDVPASFTATTATGIGFGDNWFNVTGVNDYATLVGTPSTLSFSNSQTPGAIVNAAQLAVTQGANLTLVGGTVISTGNLEAPGGQIIVEAVPGESMLRLSQPGYLLSLEIPIPTSPITPLSLQQLLTGNNPTTTVVVNDAGGIELVGSGISVENGDVVVKNAIAQTATLSANRNLTLVESQLQTTGDLNLLARDTVRVRDSLANPFLASAGGNLYIQGNQNIDLLALNHPQTPFQSGGNLSLVSNGNISGDSHFVSGGSFSILNLAGGLGNFVSYFDPIISSDGDVTFGDYTGVALKIESTGSINGGNITITGPDTTLTGSDPDIATLTSFPALILRAGLSTLVNTPNIQGQTDFTSSGVTSSPGSINVGNIDTSNQGQGDAGPVILSATGDITTNNITTSDQGPGNAGFVELSAGGNIDIGNIDASEQGPGDSGAVTLTAGGTIINGSIDQNEQGPGNAAGAPAITANTGVTDPVTDTDPVTDTDPVTDTDPITDTDLITDTNPITDTDPITDTDPVTDTDPVTDTDPITDTDPITAPIDTGINPVDISTNQVDTGINPVDTSNNSPANTTITSADTSINLIDTDNSSPVEADNTSLVEADNSSPVEADNSSPVEAGNEPSIFDNEQSRTDSSSAVAEPASQSVSAFEERFTLQFQQYLELPTDTPLKTLGQTRDILLKIEEETGVKPALIYVAFVPQTLTPGVPSSSQNDQEQLELVLVTSKDSVVRQRVEGSTREQVLKVAREFRLEVTNSNNKDGYRASAKQLYDWVITPLEADLKARGINNLVFVLDTGLRSIPVAAFHDGQEFLIEKYSVGLMPSISLSDTRYRDVKNLQVLAMGAAKFSDQEPLPAVPIELSLITSSLWQGKSFLNDDFTLENLNAQRQQQPFGIIHLATHADFQPGKLTNSYIQLWNSKLRLNQLSELGWNNPPVELLVLSACRTALGNEEAELGFAGLAVKAGVKSTVGSLWYVSDQGTLGLMMQLYQQLKPASIKAEALRQAQLAMLKGEVYLEGGKLVTANESVPLPTELSQLTDQNFQHPYFWSSFTMIGSPW
;
A
#
# COMPACT_ATOMS: atom_id res chain seq x y z
N MET A 1 -1.46 -85.31 15.03
CA MET A 1 -2.34 -86.35 14.43
C MET A 1 -3.51 -85.66 13.71
N PHE A 2 -4.27 -86.34 12.85
CA PHE A 2 -5.13 -85.69 11.84
C PHE A 2 -6.61 -85.50 12.25
N LYS A 3 -7.19 -84.36 11.79
CA LYS A 3 -8.57 -84.16 11.25
C LYS A 3 -9.82 -84.04 12.17
N LYS A 4 -10.49 -82.90 11.97
CA LYS A 4 -11.94 -82.68 11.69
C LYS A 4 -13.00 -82.83 12.78
N LYS A 5 -13.86 -81.80 12.89
CA LYS A 5 -15.01 -81.53 11.99
C LYS A 5 -15.14 -80.00 11.75
N GLU A 6 -15.20 -79.50 10.51
CA GLU A 6 -16.36 -79.41 9.57
C GLU A 6 -17.40 -78.34 9.95
N LYS A 7 -17.93 -77.46 9.07
CA LYS A 7 -17.89 -77.26 7.58
C LYS A 7 -17.98 -75.73 7.30
N ASN A 8 -17.33 -75.12 6.28
CA ASN A 8 -17.67 -75.08 4.83
C ASN A 8 -19.10 -74.55 4.52
N LYS A 9 -19.35 -73.64 3.56
CA LYS A 9 -18.49 -73.09 2.49
C LYS A 9 -19.06 -71.81 1.79
N TYR A 10 -18.14 -70.90 1.41
CA TYR A 10 -18.12 -69.99 0.25
C TYR A 10 -19.12 -68.81 0.01
N LEU A 11 -18.50 -67.77 -0.58
CA LEU A 11 -18.99 -66.83 -1.61
C LEU A 11 -19.67 -65.52 -1.18
N LEU A 12 -18.88 -64.46 -1.12
CA LEU A 12 -19.25 -63.09 -1.49
C LEU A 12 -18.01 -62.36 -2.04
N TRP A 13 -18.22 -61.32 -2.85
CA TRP A 13 -17.18 -60.76 -3.73
C TRP A 13 -16.26 -59.75 -3.04
N ALA A 14 -15.04 -59.61 -3.56
CA ALA A 14 -14.21 -58.45 -3.30
C ALA A 14 -14.69 -57.27 -4.15
N PHE A 15 -15.27 -56.25 -3.52
CA PHE A 15 -15.47 -54.94 -4.14
C PHE A 15 -14.31 -54.04 -3.71
N VAL A 16 -13.24 -54.02 -4.51
CA VAL A 16 -12.13 -53.07 -4.30
C VAL A 16 -12.60 -51.73 -4.85
N LEU A 17 -13.10 -50.85 -3.98
CA LEU A 17 -13.47 -49.49 -4.36
C LEU A 17 -12.20 -48.64 -4.48
N THR A 18 -11.51 -48.77 -5.61
CA THR A 18 -10.42 -47.84 -5.98
C THR A 18 -11.02 -46.45 -6.15
N PHE A 19 -10.81 -45.58 -5.16
CA PHE A 19 -10.86 -44.13 -5.36
C PHE A 19 -9.71 -43.74 -6.30
N PHE A 20 -9.96 -43.86 -7.60
CA PHE A 20 -9.28 -42.99 -8.55
C PHE A 20 -9.72 -41.55 -8.23
N PRO A 21 -8.81 -40.55 -8.28
CA PRO A 21 -9.27 -39.17 -8.36
C PRO A 21 -10.15 -39.05 -9.61
N THR A 22 -11.39 -38.60 -9.43
CA THR A 22 -12.27 -38.30 -10.56
C THR A 22 -11.76 -37.04 -11.23
N PHE A 23 -10.91 -37.22 -12.24
CA PHE A 23 -10.50 -36.13 -13.13
C PHE A 23 -11.76 -35.46 -13.67
N VAL A 24 -11.96 -34.19 -13.30
CA VAL A 24 -12.99 -33.35 -13.91
C VAL A 24 -12.49 -33.04 -15.32
N GLN A 25 -13.07 -33.73 -16.31
CA GLN A 25 -12.99 -33.30 -17.71
C GLN A 25 -13.88 -32.06 -17.91
N ALA A 26 -13.67 -31.30 -18.99
CA ALA A 26 -14.50 -30.13 -19.24
C ALA A 26 -15.97 -30.54 -19.42
N GLN A 27 -16.88 -29.69 -18.96
CA GLN A 27 -18.31 -30.02 -18.99
C GLN A 27 -18.84 -30.05 -20.43
N PRO A 28 -19.71 -31.01 -20.78
CA PRO A 28 -20.36 -31.01 -22.08
C PRO A 28 -21.31 -29.80 -22.24
N ILE A 29 -21.52 -29.36 -23.47
CA ILE A 29 -22.57 -28.38 -23.77
C ILE A 29 -23.94 -29.09 -23.69
N VAL A 30 -24.76 -28.72 -22.71
CA VAL A 30 -26.07 -29.32 -22.46
C VAL A 30 -27.14 -28.21 -22.50
N PRO A 31 -28.12 -28.28 -23.43
CA PRO A 31 -29.20 -27.28 -23.51
C PRO A 31 -30.14 -27.37 -22.30
N ALA A 32 -30.67 -26.22 -21.86
CA ALA A 32 -31.60 -26.15 -20.75
C ALA A 32 -33.00 -26.63 -21.12
N ALA A 33 -33.65 -27.37 -20.22
CA ALA A 33 -35.03 -27.86 -20.36
C ALA A 33 -36.07 -26.83 -19.87
N ASP A 34 -35.90 -25.56 -20.29
CA ASP A 34 -36.57 -24.38 -19.67
C ASP A 34 -37.59 -23.66 -20.58
N GLY A 35 -37.81 -24.17 -21.79
CA GLY A 35 -38.69 -23.57 -22.80
C GLY A 35 -37.97 -22.69 -23.84
N THR A 36 -36.67 -22.44 -23.69
CA THR A 36 -35.86 -21.70 -24.70
C THR A 36 -35.70 -22.49 -26.00
N GLY A 37 -35.93 -23.81 -26.00
CA GLY A 37 -35.90 -24.61 -27.22
C GLY A 37 -34.53 -24.66 -27.92
N THR A 38 -33.45 -24.48 -27.16
CA THR A 38 -32.07 -24.62 -27.66
C THR A 38 -31.77 -26.08 -27.98
N VAL A 39 -31.18 -26.33 -29.15
CA VAL A 39 -30.82 -27.66 -29.64
C VAL A 39 -29.34 -27.67 -29.95
N VAL A 40 -28.62 -28.62 -29.35
CA VAL A 40 -27.19 -28.83 -29.56
C VAL A 40 -27.01 -30.14 -30.34
N THR A 41 -26.32 -30.09 -31.48
CA THR A 41 -26.16 -31.23 -32.39
C THR A 41 -24.67 -31.58 -32.51
N PRO A 42 -24.18 -32.64 -31.82
CA PRO A 42 -22.78 -33.04 -31.91
C PRO A 42 -22.45 -33.68 -33.26
N ASN A 43 -21.45 -33.13 -33.94
CA ASN A 43 -20.90 -33.60 -35.21
C ASN A 43 -19.38 -33.78 -35.05
N GLY A 44 -18.99 -34.87 -34.39
CA GLY A 44 -17.60 -35.09 -33.98
C GLY A 44 -17.20 -34.15 -32.84
N GLN A 45 -16.22 -33.26 -33.09
CA GLN A 45 -15.79 -32.22 -32.14
C GLN A 45 -16.52 -30.88 -32.34
N ASN A 46 -17.38 -30.76 -33.36
CA ASN A 46 -18.20 -29.57 -33.60
C ASN A 46 -19.58 -29.76 -32.96
N PHE A 47 -20.04 -28.77 -32.18
CA PHE A 47 -21.35 -28.72 -31.56
C PHE A 47 -22.16 -27.62 -32.26
N GLU A 48 -23.07 -28.00 -33.15
CA GLU A 48 -23.95 -27.06 -33.85
C GLU A 48 -25.12 -26.68 -32.95
N ILE A 49 -25.16 -25.40 -32.56
CA ILE A 49 -26.16 -24.81 -31.67
C ILE A 49 -27.22 -24.11 -32.53
N GLN A 50 -28.47 -24.53 -32.38
CA GLN A 50 -29.61 -24.07 -33.18
C GLN A 50 -30.91 -24.08 -32.36
N GLY A 51 -32.04 -23.77 -33.00
CA GLY A 51 -33.31 -23.55 -32.29
C GLY A 51 -33.27 -22.21 -31.55
N GLY A 52 -33.63 -22.20 -30.27
CA GLY A 52 -33.72 -20.97 -29.48
C GLY A 52 -35.07 -20.27 -29.58
N GLN A 53 -35.18 -19.12 -28.91
CA GLN A 53 -36.31 -18.19 -29.03
C GLN A 53 -35.86 -16.90 -29.74
N ILE A 54 -36.79 -16.20 -30.39
CA ILE A 54 -36.51 -14.96 -31.14
C ILE A 54 -37.37 -13.82 -30.60
N SER A 55 -36.82 -12.61 -30.55
CA SER A 55 -37.53 -11.39 -30.13
C SER A 55 -38.65 -10.96 -31.07
N GLY A 56 -39.58 -10.13 -30.57
CA GLY A 56 -40.75 -9.66 -31.33
C GLY A 56 -40.42 -8.81 -32.56
N ASP A 57 -39.22 -8.24 -32.63
CA ASP A 57 -38.67 -7.52 -33.79
C ASP A 57 -37.82 -8.40 -34.73
N GLY A 58 -37.53 -9.64 -34.35
CA GLY A 58 -36.69 -10.57 -35.09
C GLY A 58 -35.18 -10.38 -34.93
N ALA A 59 -34.71 -9.42 -34.12
CA ALA A 59 -33.30 -9.03 -34.05
C ALA A 59 -32.43 -9.86 -33.08
N ASN A 60 -33.03 -10.45 -32.05
CA ASN A 60 -32.31 -11.13 -30.97
C ASN A 60 -32.67 -12.63 -30.93
N LEU A 61 -31.64 -13.49 -30.89
CA LEU A 61 -31.74 -14.93 -30.76
C LEU A 61 -31.27 -15.36 -29.37
N PHE A 62 -32.10 -16.09 -28.64
CA PHE A 62 -31.84 -16.49 -27.26
C PHE A 62 -31.57 -17.99 -27.13
N HIS A 63 -30.47 -18.32 -26.45
CA HIS A 63 -30.08 -19.68 -26.10
C HIS A 63 -29.93 -19.86 -24.58
N SER A 64 -30.14 -21.08 -24.12
CA SER A 64 -30.08 -21.43 -22.70
C SER A 64 -29.50 -22.82 -22.50
N PHE A 65 -28.57 -22.93 -21.57
CA PHE A 65 -27.79 -24.13 -21.28
C PHE A 65 -27.83 -24.46 -19.80
N SER A 66 -27.87 -25.74 -19.43
CA SER A 66 -27.59 -26.13 -18.04
C SER A 66 -26.08 -26.16 -17.78
N GLN A 67 -25.30 -26.65 -18.75
CA GLN A 67 -23.83 -26.69 -18.69
C GLN A 67 -23.28 -26.23 -20.04
N PHE A 68 -22.17 -25.48 -20.02
CA PHE A 68 -21.52 -24.95 -21.21
C PHE A 68 -20.01 -24.92 -21.01
N GLY A 69 -19.30 -25.88 -21.60
CA GLY A 69 -17.85 -25.98 -21.63
C GLY A 69 -17.33 -26.55 -22.94
N LEU A 70 -16.02 -26.43 -23.18
CA LEU A 70 -15.33 -26.93 -24.38
C LEU A 70 -13.94 -27.46 -24.01
N GLU A 71 -13.59 -28.66 -24.47
CA GLU A 71 -12.19 -29.13 -24.45
C GLU A 71 -11.38 -28.59 -25.64
N ALA A 72 -10.06 -28.80 -25.60
CA ALA A 72 -9.17 -28.46 -26.70
C ALA A 72 -9.60 -29.12 -28.02
N ASN A 73 -9.59 -28.35 -29.10
CA ASN A 73 -10.05 -28.72 -30.46
C ASN A 73 -11.57 -28.92 -30.62
N GLN A 74 -12.39 -28.68 -29.59
CA GLN A 74 -13.84 -28.63 -29.73
C GLN A 74 -14.30 -27.24 -30.23
N ILE A 75 -15.45 -27.21 -30.92
CA ILE A 75 -16.06 -26.00 -31.49
C ILE A 75 -17.51 -25.90 -31.02
N ALA A 76 -17.93 -24.76 -30.50
CA ALA A 76 -19.34 -24.40 -30.34
C ALA A 76 -19.73 -23.45 -31.47
N ASN A 77 -20.46 -23.95 -32.47
CA ASN A 77 -20.90 -23.16 -33.62
C ASN A 77 -22.37 -22.75 -33.48
N PHE A 78 -22.62 -21.47 -33.21
CA PHE A 78 -23.95 -20.88 -33.16
C PHE A 78 -24.47 -20.59 -34.58
N LEU A 79 -25.56 -21.24 -34.97
CA LEU A 79 -26.19 -21.06 -36.28
C LEU A 79 -27.12 -19.83 -36.25
N SER A 80 -26.70 -18.79 -36.97
CA SER A 80 -27.40 -17.52 -37.13
C SER A 80 -27.96 -17.33 -38.55
N ASN A 81 -28.63 -16.20 -38.78
CA ASN A 81 -29.06 -15.76 -40.11
C ASN A 81 -28.97 -14.22 -40.22
N PRO A 82 -29.04 -13.61 -41.42
CA PRO A 82 -28.80 -12.18 -41.61
C PRO A 82 -29.80 -11.21 -40.96
N ALA A 83 -30.90 -11.69 -40.37
CA ALA A 83 -31.81 -10.85 -39.58
C ALA A 83 -31.42 -10.75 -38.09
N ILE A 84 -30.64 -11.70 -37.58
CA ILE A 84 -30.21 -11.74 -36.17
C ILE A 84 -29.01 -10.81 -35.99
N GLN A 85 -29.18 -9.80 -35.13
CA GLN A 85 -28.13 -8.86 -34.74
C GLN A 85 -27.39 -9.34 -33.48
N ASN A 86 -28.08 -9.99 -32.54
CA ASN A 86 -27.49 -10.44 -31.28
C ASN A 86 -27.89 -11.89 -30.96
N ILE A 87 -26.92 -12.69 -30.50
CA ILE A 87 -27.11 -14.03 -29.96
C ILE A 87 -26.82 -13.95 -28.45
N LEU A 88 -27.80 -14.26 -27.62
CA LEU A 88 -27.70 -14.17 -26.16
C LEU A 88 -27.81 -15.57 -25.53
N SER A 89 -26.71 -16.02 -24.92
CA SER A 89 -26.60 -17.32 -24.28
C SER A 89 -26.55 -17.18 -22.76
N ARG A 90 -27.46 -17.86 -22.04
CA ARG A 90 -27.40 -18.00 -20.57
C ARG A 90 -27.01 -19.41 -20.14
N VAL A 91 -26.28 -19.52 -19.04
CA VAL A 91 -26.00 -20.80 -18.35
C VAL A 91 -26.71 -20.82 -17.00
N THR A 92 -27.49 -21.86 -16.74
CA THR A 92 -28.47 -21.91 -15.64
C THR A 92 -28.28 -23.05 -14.64
N GLY A 93 -27.31 -23.96 -14.85
CA GLY A 93 -27.10 -25.14 -13.99
C GLY A 93 -26.28 -24.87 -12.72
N GLY A 94 -25.65 -23.70 -12.61
CA GLY A 94 -24.85 -23.30 -11.44
C GLY A 94 -23.36 -23.65 -11.52
N ASP A 95 -22.91 -24.36 -12.56
CA ASP A 95 -21.50 -24.65 -12.80
C ASP A 95 -20.80 -23.55 -13.63
N PRO A 96 -19.52 -23.22 -13.39
CA PRO A 96 -18.77 -22.28 -14.21
C PRO A 96 -18.48 -22.79 -15.63
N SER A 97 -18.41 -21.87 -16.60
CA SER A 97 -18.11 -22.21 -17.99
C SER A 97 -16.62 -22.34 -18.25
N VAL A 98 -16.10 -23.57 -18.31
CA VAL A 98 -14.71 -23.87 -18.69
C VAL A 98 -14.62 -24.06 -20.21
N ILE A 99 -14.06 -23.07 -20.89
CA ILE A 99 -13.96 -22.96 -22.34
C ILE A 99 -12.48 -23.05 -22.72
N ASN A 100 -12.08 -24.12 -23.40
CA ASN A 100 -10.72 -24.34 -23.89
C ASN A 100 -10.73 -24.69 -25.39
N GLY A 101 -11.71 -24.18 -26.13
CA GLY A 101 -11.94 -24.45 -27.56
C GLY A 101 -12.53 -23.24 -28.30
N LEU A 102 -12.97 -23.44 -29.54
CA LEU A 102 -13.44 -22.36 -30.42
C LEU A 102 -14.91 -22.02 -30.15
N LEU A 103 -15.21 -20.75 -29.86
CA LEU A 103 -16.56 -20.19 -30.01
C LEU A 103 -16.71 -19.61 -31.41
N GLN A 104 -17.70 -20.07 -32.18
CA GLN A 104 -17.92 -19.69 -33.57
C GLN A 104 -19.37 -19.24 -33.80
N VAL A 105 -19.59 -18.27 -34.69
CA VAL A 105 -20.93 -17.90 -35.18
C VAL A 105 -20.94 -17.97 -36.70
N THR A 106 -21.91 -18.68 -37.30
CA THR A 106 -22.04 -18.81 -38.76
C THR A 106 -23.42 -18.41 -39.26
N GLY A 107 -23.52 -18.01 -40.53
CA GLY A 107 -24.79 -17.72 -41.22
C GLY A 107 -25.35 -16.30 -41.05
N GLY A 108 -24.88 -15.51 -40.09
CA GLY A 108 -25.25 -14.10 -39.87
C GLY A 108 -24.06 -13.26 -39.40
N ASN A 109 -24.26 -11.94 -39.28
CA ASN A 109 -23.26 -11.00 -38.76
C ASN A 109 -23.69 -10.52 -37.36
N SER A 110 -23.73 -11.45 -36.41
CA SER A 110 -24.35 -11.27 -35.10
C SER A 110 -23.31 -11.13 -33.98
N ASN A 111 -23.57 -10.23 -33.02
CA ASN A 111 -22.83 -10.18 -31.76
C ASN A 111 -23.14 -11.44 -30.92
N LEU A 112 -22.20 -11.89 -30.09
CA LEU A 112 -22.37 -13.03 -29.19
C LEU A 112 -22.18 -12.62 -27.73
N TYR A 113 -23.24 -12.78 -26.93
CA TYR A 113 -23.25 -12.57 -25.49
C TYR A 113 -23.30 -13.93 -24.77
N LEU A 114 -22.38 -14.15 -23.83
CA LEU A 114 -22.32 -15.33 -22.96
C LEU A 114 -22.43 -14.90 -21.50
N MET A 115 -23.48 -15.36 -20.82
CA MET A 115 -23.80 -15.02 -19.44
C MET A 115 -23.80 -16.26 -18.55
N ASN A 116 -22.89 -16.32 -17.56
CA ASN A 116 -22.86 -17.35 -16.53
C ASN A 116 -22.47 -16.78 -15.15
N PRO A 117 -23.42 -16.60 -14.20
CA PRO A 117 -23.12 -16.09 -12.86
C PRO A 117 -22.08 -16.90 -12.08
N ALA A 118 -21.94 -18.20 -12.37
CA ALA A 118 -21.05 -19.08 -11.63
C ALA A 118 -19.56 -18.85 -11.91
N GLY A 119 -19.24 -18.14 -13.00
CA GLY A 119 -17.88 -17.85 -13.45
C GLY A 119 -17.60 -18.36 -14.87
N ILE A 120 -16.55 -17.82 -15.50
CA ILE A 120 -16.12 -18.20 -16.85
C ILE A 120 -14.59 -18.33 -16.88
N VAL A 121 -14.08 -19.44 -17.44
CA VAL A 121 -12.64 -19.66 -17.65
C VAL A 121 -12.37 -19.89 -19.12
N PHE A 122 -11.60 -19.01 -19.75
CA PHE A 122 -11.01 -19.20 -21.06
C PHE A 122 -9.60 -19.81 -20.89
N GLY A 123 -9.49 -21.13 -21.02
CA GLY A 123 -8.22 -21.85 -21.01
C GLY A 123 -7.40 -21.56 -22.28
N ALA A 124 -6.09 -21.77 -22.25
CA ALA A 124 -5.13 -21.27 -23.26
C ALA A 124 -5.46 -21.57 -24.75
N ASN A 125 -6.23 -22.61 -25.06
CA ASN A 125 -6.63 -22.97 -26.43
C ASN A 125 -7.97 -22.34 -26.87
N ALA A 126 -8.64 -21.57 -26.00
CA ALA A 126 -9.88 -20.90 -26.33
C ALA A 126 -9.67 -19.84 -27.41
N ARG A 127 -10.59 -19.76 -28.37
CA ARG A 127 -10.53 -18.81 -29.49
C ARG A 127 -11.93 -18.33 -29.85
N LEU A 128 -12.01 -17.20 -30.54
CA LEU A 128 -13.24 -16.65 -31.08
C LEU A 128 -13.18 -16.63 -32.62
N ASP A 129 -14.27 -17.02 -33.26
CA ASP A 129 -14.59 -16.83 -34.68
C ASP A 129 -16.01 -16.25 -34.75
N VAL A 130 -16.12 -15.04 -34.20
CA VAL A 130 -17.37 -14.27 -34.08
C VAL A 130 -17.27 -13.09 -35.07
N PRO A 131 -18.23 -12.91 -35.99
CA PRO A 131 -18.12 -11.92 -37.07
C PRO A 131 -18.34 -10.48 -36.60
N ALA A 132 -18.95 -10.30 -35.43
CA ALA A 132 -19.16 -9.02 -34.75
C ALA A 132 -18.71 -9.11 -33.28
N SER A 133 -19.26 -8.28 -32.38
CA SER A 133 -18.75 -8.11 -31.01
C SER A 133 -18.98 -9.34 -30.12
N PHE A 134 -18.08 -9.54 -29.15
CA PHE A 134 -18.19 -10.58 -28.13
C PHE A 134 -18.32 -9.97 -26.73
N THR A 135 -19.20 -10.52 -25.91
CA THR A 135 -19.37 -10.12 -24.51
C THR A 135 -19.48 -11.35 -23.61
N ALA A 136 -18.57 -11.51 -22.65
CA ALA A 136 -18.66 -12.52 -21.61
C ALA A 136 -18.93 -11.85 -20.26
N THR A 137 -19.90 -12.38 -19.50
CA THR A 137 -20.27 -11.79 -18.21
C THR A 137 -20.76 -12.80 -17.18
N THR A 138 -20.57 -12.48 -15.90
CA THR A 138 -21.17 -13.19 -14.76
C THR A 138 -22.38 -12.43 -14.18
N ALA A 139 -23.00 -11.56 -14.97
CA ALA A 139 -24.28 -10.93 -14.67
C ALA A 139 -25.39 -11.97 -14.45
N THR A 140 -26.39 -11.63 -13.64
CA THR A 140 -27.61 -12.41 -13.42
C THR A 140 -28.74 -12.07 -14.40
N GLY A 141 -28.59 -10.97 -15.16
CA GLY A 141 -29.47 -10.64 -16.28
C GLY A 141 -28.90 -9.57 -17.22
N ILE A 142 -29.40 -9.55 -18.46
CA ILE A 142 -29.10 -8.57 -19.51
C ILE A 142 -30.39 -7.80 -19.84
N GLY A 143 -30.37 -6.46 -19.79
CA GLY A 143 -31.55 -5.63 -19.95
C GLY A 143 -31.69 -4.96 -21.33
N PHE A 144 -32.95 -4.74 -21.71
CA PHE A 144 -33.44 -4.17 -22.97
C PHE A 144 -34.48 -3.09 -22.62
N GLY A 145 -34.00 -1.91 -22.23
CA GLY A 145 -34.84 -0.91 -21.55
C GLY A 145 -35.41 -1.49 -20.25
N ASP A 146 -36.73 -1.45 -20.09
CA ASP A 146 -37.44 -1.97 -18.91
C ASP A 146 -37.50 -3.52 -18.85
N ASN A 147 -37.16 -4.23 -19.94
CA ASN A 147 -37.28 -5.69 -20.05
C ASN A 147 -35.96 -6.40 -19.76
N TRP A 148 -36.00 -7.65 -19.27
CA TRP A 148 -34.82 -8.37 -18.79
C TRP A 148 -34.73 -9.82 -19.31
N PHE A 149 -33.59 -10.16 -19.91
CA PHE A 149 -33.15 -11.53 -20.13
C PHE A 149 -32.41 -12.02 -18.88
N ASN A 150 -33.14 -12.63 -17.95
CA ASN A 150 -32.60 -13.12 -16.69
C ASN A 150 -31.97 -14.50 -16.84
N VAL A 151 -31.01 -14.85 -15.98
CA VAL A 151 -30.47 -16.22 -15.87
C VAL A 151 -31.50 -17.19 -15.29
N THR A 152 -32.26 -16.74 -14.29
CA THR A 152 -33.28 -17.55 -13.61
C THR A 152 -34.69 -17.01 -13.80
N GLY A 153 -35.68 -17.90 -13.79
CA GLY A 153 -37.08 -17.56 -14.04
C GLY A 153 -37.47 -17.64 -15.52
N VAL A 154 -38.70 -17.21 -15.80
CA VAL A 154 -39.29 -17.18 -17.14
C VAL A 154 -39.04 -15.81 -17.77
N ASN A 155 -38.44 -15.79 -18.95
CA ASN A 155 -38.26 -14.57 -19.75
C ASN A 155 -39.38 -14.49 -20.81
N ASP A 156 -39.94 -13.30 -21.02
CA ASP A 156 -40.82 -13.03 -22.16
C ASP A 156 -39.97 -12.57 -23.36
N TYR A 157 -39.54 -13.54 -24.17
CA TYR A 157 -38.69 -13.27 -25.32
C TYR A 157 -39.29 -12.26 -26.30
N ALA A 158 -40.63 -12.17 -26.40
CA ALA A 158 -41.29 -11.26 -27.33
C ALA A 158 -41.05 -9.78 -27.01
N THR A 159 -40.79 -9.42 -25.73
CA THR A 159 -40.53 -8.03 -25.31
C THR A 159 -39.05 -7.65 -25.28
N LEU A 160 -38.13 -8.59 -25.45
CA LEU A 160 -36.68 -8.37 -25.49
C LEU A 160 -36.23 -7.87 -26.88
N VAL A 161 -36.76 -6.73 -27.30
CA VAL A 161 -36.53 -6.07 -28.59
C VAL A 161 -35.44 -4.99 -28.51
N GLY A 162 -34.82 -4.66 -29.63
CA GLY A 162 -33.71 -3.70 -29.70
C GLY A 162 -32.37 -4.27 -29.23
N THR A 163 -31.44 -3.39 -28.86
CA THR A 163 -30.07 -3.76 -28.46
C THR A 163 -29.94 -3.98 -26.94
N PRO A 164 -29.12 -4.94 -26.48
CA PRO A 164 -28.71 -5.05 -25.09
C PRO A 164 -28.14 -3.73 -24.56
N SER A 165 -28.62 -3.27 -23.40
CA SER A 165 -28.33 -1.93 -22.86
C SER A 165 -27.78 -1.93 -21.42
N THR A 166 -28.01 -2.98 -20.64
CA THR A 166 -27.61 -3.07 -19.23
C THR A 166 -27.23 -4.49 -18.82
N LEU A 167 -26.42 -4.60 -17.76
CA LEU A 167 -26.14 -5.83 -17.02
C LEU A 167 -26.59 -5.65 -15.56
N SER A 168 -27.25 -6.66 -14.99
CA SER A 168 -27.61 -6.69 -13.57
C SER A 168 -26.81 -7.78 -12.85
N PHE A 169 -26.32 -7.46 -11.64
CA PHE A 169 -25.56 -8.33 -10.77
C PHE A 169 -26.32 -8.52 -9.46
N SER A 170 -27.47 -9.19 -9.53
CA SER A 170 -28.40 -9.36 -8.41
C SER A 170 -28.04 -10.48 -7.42
N ASN A 171 -26.81 -11.00 -7.43
CA ASN A 171 -26.36 -11.88 -6.36
C ASN A 171 -26.05 -11.04 -5.10
N SER A 172 -26.63 -11.41 -3.95
CA SER A 172 -26.32 -10.86 -2.62
C SER A 172 -25.03 -11.48 -2.03
N GLN A 173 -24.06 -11.75 -2.91
CA GLN A 173 -22.76 -12.35 -2.69
C GLN A 173 -21.80 -11.77 -3.74
N THR A 174 -20.52 -12.10 -3.68
CA THR A 174 -19.56 -11.80 -4.75
C THR A 174 -20.04 -12.42 -6.09
N PRO A 175 -20.13 -11.67 -7.20
CA PRO A 175 -20.37 -12.24 -8.52
C PRO A 175 -19.23 -13.18 -8.94
N GLY A 176 -19.49 -14.11 -9.86
CA GLY A 176 -18.46 -15.02 -10.35
C GLY A 176 -17.27 -14.31 -11.00
N ALA A 177 -16.11 -14.94 -10.99
CA ALA A 177 -14.92 -14.41 -11.66
C ALA A 177 -14.85 -14.80 -13.15
N ILE A 178 -14.15 -13.97 -13.93
CA ILE A 178 -13.72 -14.30 -15.30
C ILE A 178 -12.20 -14.47 -15.30
N VAL A 179 -11.72 -15.60 -15.80
CA VAL A 179 -10.29 -15.89 -15.96
C VAL A 179 -9.99 -16.17 -17.43
N ASN A 180 -9.04 -15.45 -18.03
CA ASN A 180 -8.60 -15.63 -19.41
C ASN A 180 -7.08 -15.89 -19.49
N ALA A 181 -6.72 -17.12 -19.86
CA ALA A 181 -5.35 -17.50 -20.24
C ALA A 181 -5.17 -17.58 -21.78
N ALA A 182 -6.18 -17.19 -22.54
CA ALA A 182 -6.28 -17.40 -23.99
C ALA A 182 -6.06 -16.11 -24.80
N GLN A 183 -5.93 -16.29 -26.11
CA GLN A 183 -5.88 -15.19 -27.08
C GLN A 183 -7.31 -14.97 -27.62
N LEU A 184 -8.00 -13.99 -27.03
CA LEU A 184 -9.36 -13.61 -27.40
C LEU A 184 -9.30 -12.43 -28.37
N ALA A 185 -9.53 -12.71 -29.65
CA ALA A 185 -9.51 -11.71 -30.73
C ALA A 185 -10.88 -11.62 -31.40
N VAL A 186 -11.38 -10.41 -31.66
CA VAL A 186 -12.60 -10.17 -32.45
C VAL A 186 -12.27 -9.57 -33.82
N THR A 187 -13.26 -9.52 -34.72
CA THR A 187 -13.11 -8.96 -36.07
C THR A 187 -12.82 -7.45 -36.05
N GLN A 188 -12.32 -6.93 -37.17
CA GLN A 188 -11.98 -5.51 -37.29
C GLN A 188 -13.23 -4.63 -37.10
N GLY A 189 -13.19 -3.70 -36.16
CA GLY A 189 -14.31 -2.83 -35.79
C GLY A 189 -15.33 -3.43 -34.82
N ALA A 190 -15.09 -4.64 -34.30
CA ALA A 190 -15.91 -5.28 -33.28
C ALA A 190 -15.36 -5.05 -31.86
N ASN A 191 -16.24 -5.13 -30.85
CA ASN A 191 -15.88 -4.92 -29.44
C ASN A 191 -15.68 -6.25 -28.68
N LEU A 192 -14.85 -6.21 -27.64
CA LEU A 192 -14.55 -7.33 -26.74
C LEU A 192 -14.76 -6.89 -25.29
N THR A 193 -15.79 -7.44 -24.64
CA THR A 193 -16.24 -7.03 -23.30
C THR A 193 -16.21 -8.19 -22.31
N LEU A 194 -15.53 -8.01 -21.17
CA LEU A 194 -15.45 -8.97 -20.06
C LEU A 194 -15.89 -8.29 -18.75
N VAL A 195 -17.02 -8.71 -18.16
CA VAL A 195 -17.55 -8.11 -16.91
C VAL A 195 -17.92 -9.16 -15.86
N GLY A 196 -17.25 -9.16 -14.71
CA GLY A 196 -17.52 -10.11 -13.61
C GLY A 196 -17.24 -9.54 -12.22
N GLY A 197 -17.20 -10.40 -11.18
CA GLY A 197 -16.87 -9.98 -9.81
C GLY A 197 -15.37 -9.71 -9.58
N THR A 198 -14.53 -10.40 -10.36
CA THR A 198 -13.10 -10.19 -10.57
C THR A 198 -12.80 -10.59 -12.01
N VAL A 199 -11.89 -9.89 -12.69
CA VAL A 199 -11.47 -10.26 -14.05
C VAL A 199 -9.95 -10.35 -14.15
N ILE A 200 -9.45 -11.54 -14.52
CA ILE A 200 -8.02 -11.84 -14.67
C ILE A 200 -7.78 -12.25 -16.12
N SER A 201 -7.10 -11.42 -16.92
CA SER A 201 -6.67 -11.75 -18.28
C SER A 201 -5.15 -11.79 -18.38
N THR A 202 -4.58 -12.99 -18.21
CA THR A 202 -3.15 -13.27 -18.41
C THR A 202 -2.81 -13.60 -19.87
N GLY A 203 -3.82 -13.89 -20.69
CA GLY A 203 -3.73 -13.99 -22.15
C GLY A 203 -3.99 -12.65 -22.87
N ASN A 204 -4.08 -12.70 -24.20
CA ASN A 204 -4.30 -11.52 -25.04
C ASN A 204 -5.78 -11.17 -25.18
N LEU A 205 -6.06 -9.88 -25.19
CA LEU A 205 -7.33 -9.28 -25.62
C LEU A 205 -7.07 -8.42 -26.86
N GLU A 206 -7.73 -8.71 -27.97
CA GLU A 206 -7.48 -8.05 -29.27
C GLU A 206 -8.81 -7.61 -29.92
N ALA A 207 -8.99 -6.30 -30.12
CA ALA A 207 -10.15 -5.70 -30.79
C ALA A 207 -9.70 -4.67 -31.85
N PRO A 208 -9.17 -5.12 -33.01
CA PRO A 208 -8.52 -4.22 -33.97
C PRO A 208 -9.49 -3.18 -34.54
N GLY A 209 -9.29 -1.91 -34.23
CA GLY A 209 -10.22 -0.84 -34.65
C GLY A 209 -11.57 -0.85 -33.93
N GLY A 210 -11.70 -1.59 -32.82
CA GLY A 210 -12.87 -1.61 -31.93
C GLY A 210 -12.46 -1.45 -30.46
N GLN A 211 -13.36 -1.75 -29.52
CA GLN A 211 -13.16 -1.42 -28.10
C GLN A 211 -12.93 -2.65 -27.21
N ILE A 212 -12.03 -2.54 -26.23
CA ILE A 212 -11.88 -3.49 -25.11
C ILE A 212 -12.49 -2.89 -23.85
N ILE A 213 -13.36 -3.64 -23.17
CA ILE A 213 -13.90 -3.28 -21.85
C ILE A 213 -13.64 -4.46 -20.91
N VAL A 214 -12.93 -4.20 -19.80
CA VAL A 214 -12.67 -5.17 -18.74
C VAL A 214 -13.08 -4.55 -17.42
N GLU A 215 -14.09 -5.12 -16.76
CA GLU A 215 -14.66 -4.52 -15.55
C GLU A 215 -14.94 -5.55 -14.45
N ALA A 216 -14.42 -5.28 -13.25
CA ALA A 216 -14.81 -5.97 -12.02
C ALA A 216 -15.84 -5.13 -11.27
N VAL A 217 -17.04 -5.69 -11.06
CA VAL A 217 -18.17 -5.03 -10.37
C VAL A 217 -18.44 -5.66 -9.00
N PRO A 218 -18.96 -4.90 -8.01
CA PRO A 218 -19.43 -5.51 -6.77
C PRO A 218 -20.75 -6.29 -6.99
N GLY A 219 -21.18 -7.02 -5.95
CA GLY A 219 -22.54 -7.57 -5.89
C GLY A 219 -23.60 -6.46 -5.85
N GLU A 220 -24.87 -6.87 -5.97
CA GLU A 220 -26.06 -6.00 -5.91
C GLU A 220 -26.00 -4.75 -6.83
N SER A 221 -25.37 -4.90 -8.00
CA SER A 221 -24.99 -3.79 -8.88
C SER A 221 -25.67 -3.77 -10.24
N MET A 222 -25.68 -2.59 -10.86
CA MET A 222 -26.26 -2.32 -12.17
C MET A 222 -25.25 -1.57 -13.05
N LEU A 223 -24.95 -2.12 -14.23
CA LEU A 223 -24.01 -1.53 -15.20
C LEU A 223 -24.73 -1.21 -16.51
N ARG A 224 -24.44 -0.05 -17.11
CA ARG A 224 -24.98 0.35 -18.42
C ARG A 224 -23.95 0.04 -19.50
N LEU A 225 -24.35 -0.67 -20.56
CA LEU A 225 -23.48 -1.10 -21.66
C LEU A 225 -23.18 0.01 -22.69
N SER A 226 -23.67 1.23 -22.48
CA SER A 226 -23.65 2.28 -23.50
C SER A 226 -23.54 3.70 -22.95
N GLN A 227 -22.31 4.17 -22.70
CA GLN A 227 -21.91 5.57 -22.91
C GLN A 227 -20.38 5.71 -22.84
N PRO A 228 -19.70 6.21 -23.90
CA PRO A 228 -18.29 6.60 -23.79
C PRO A 228 -18.12 7.81 -22.85
N GLY A 229 -17.16 7.75 -21.93
CA GLY A 229 -16.67 8.93 -21.19
C GLY A 229 -17.52 9.45 -20.03
N TYR A 230 -18.38 8.63 -19.41
CA TYR A 230 -19.16 9.05 -18.23
C TYR A 230 -18.96 8.12 -17.02
N LEU A 231 -18.84 8.73 -15.83
CA LEU A 231 -18.70 8.02 -14.55
C LEU A 231 -19.96 7.24 -14.16
N LEU A 232 -19.76 6.11 -13.48
CA LEU A 232 -20.78 5.12 -13.15
C LEU A 232 -21.89 5.66 -12.22
N SER A 233 -23.14 5.60 -12.69
CA SER A 233 -24.34 5.78 -11.85
C SER A 233 -24.86 4.42 -11.37
N LEU A 234 -24.57 4.08 -10.11
CA LEU A 234 -25.01 2.83 -9.48
C LEU A 234 -26.46 2.98 -8.96
N GLU A 235 -27.39 2.17 -9.47
CA GLU A 235 -28.81 2.22 -9.10
C GLU A 235 -29.25 0.96 -8.32
N ILE A 236 -30.32 1.12 -7.52
CA ILE A 236 -30.68 0.31 -6.34
C ILE A 236 -31.13 -1.15 -6.70
N PRO A 237 -30.97 -2.16 -5.80
CA PRO A 237 -30.99 -3.58 -6.17
C PRO A 237 -32.33 -4.16 -6.66
N ILE A 238 -32.20 -5.26 -7.40
CA ILE A 238 -33.28 -6.14 -7.93
C ILE A 238 -33.07 -7.59 -7.42
N PRO A 239 -34.06 -8.51 -7.53
CA PRO A 239 -34.13 -9.69 -6.66
C PRO A 239 -33.00 -10.72 -6.82
N THR A 240 -32.69 -11.37 -5.69
CA THR A 240 -31.61 -12.34 -5.50
C THR A 240 -31.65 -13.53 -6.45
N SER A 241 -30.56 -13.79 -7.16
CA SER A 241 -30.40 -15.04 -7.92
C SER A 241 -29.96 -16.20 -6.99
N PRO A 242 -30.40 -17.45 -7.26
CA PRO A 242 -30.05 -18.63 -6.46
C PRO A 242 -28.74 -19.31 -6.87
N ILE A 243 -27.96 -18.74 -7.80
CA ILE A 243 -26.68 -19.31 -8.25
C ILE A 243 -25.54 -18.72 -7.42
N THR A 244 -25.04 -19.50 -6.45
CA THR A 244 -23.79 -19.23 -5.73
C THR A 244 -22.60 -19.54 -6.64
N PRO A 245 -21.72 -18.56 -6.95
CA PRO A 245 -20.53 -18.80 -7.76
C PRO A 245 -19.45 -19.59 -7.01
N LEU A 246 -18.51 -20.18 -7.75
CA LEU A 246 -17.29 -20.70 -7.12
C LEU A 246 -16.38 -19.55 -6.65
N SER A 247 -15.63 -19.77 -5.58
CA SER A 247 -14.55 -18.85 -5.20
C SER A 247 -13.45 -18.86 -6.26
N LEU A 248 -12.67 -17.79 -6.34
CA LEU A 248 -11.57 -17.71 -7.31
C LEU A 248 -10.52 -18.82 -7.09
N GLN A 249 -10.27 -19.23 -5.83
CA GLN A 249 -9.43 -20.39 -5.51
C GLN A 249 -9.97 -21.68 -6.14
N GLN A 250 -11.28 -21.94 -6.01
CA GLN A 250 -11.94 -23.13 -6.56
C GLN A 250 -11.94 -23.12 -8.10
N LEU A 251 -12.13 -21.93 -8.70
CA LEU A 251 -12.12 -21.74 -10.15
C LEU A 251 -10.74 -22.00 -10.77
N LEU A 252 -9.66 -21.58 -10.08
CA LEU A 252 -8.28 -21.77 -10.52
C LEU A 252 -7.75 -23.20 -10.24
N THR A 253 -8.09 -23.79 -9.09
CA THR A 253 -7.62 -25.15 -8.73
C THR A 253 -8.35 -26.28 -9.46
N GLY A 254 -9.51 -26.00 -10.07
CA GLY A 254 -10.31 -26.95 -10.84
C GLY A 254 -9.73 -27.36 -12.20
N ASN A 255 -8.65 -28.13 -12.21
CA ASN A 255 -8.14 -28.86 -13.41
C ASN A 255 -7.79 -28.00 -14.65
N ASN A 256 -7.61 -26.68 -14.49
CA ASN A 256 -7.40 -25.75 -15.61
C ASN A 256 -5.92 -25.62 -16.05
N PRO A 257 -5.65 -25.29 -17.34
CA PRO A 257 -4.30 -25.24 -17.87
C PRO A 257 -3.56 -23.93 -17.54
N THR A 258 -2.49 -24.04 -16.76
CA THR A 258 -1.35 -23.09 -16.67
C THR A 258 -1.71 -21.60 -16.74
N THR A 259 -2.46 -21.10 -15.75
CA THR A 259 -2.59 -19.67 -15.48
C THR A 259 -1.29 -19.10 -14.88
N THR A 260 -0.94 -17.83 -15.14
CA THR A 260 0.14 -17.13 -14.42
C THR A 260 -0.31 -16.62 -13.05
N VAL A 261 -1.26 -17.32 -12.44
CA VAL A 261 -1.83 -17.07 -11.12
C VAL A 261 -1.84 -18.40 -10.39
N VAL A 262 -1.34 -18.40 -9.16
CA VAL A 262 -1.23 -19.56 -8.27
C VAL A 262 -2.03 -19.34 -7.00
N VAL A 263 -2.44 -20.43 -6.37
CA VAL A 263 -2.79 -20.42 -4.95
C VAL A 263 -1.49 -20.62 -4.16
N ASN A 264 -1.18 -19.72 -3.23
CA ASN A 264 0.02 -19.82 -2.40
C ASN A 264 -0.15 -20.88 -1.30
N ASP A 265 0.93 -21.23 -0.59
CA ASP A 265 0.90 -22.26 0.47
C ASP A 265 0.01 -21.90 1.67
N ALA A 266 -0.45 -20.64 1.78
CA ALA A 266 -1.40 -20.15 2.78
C ALA A 266 -2.88 -20.11 2.29
N GLY A 267 -3.16 -20.45 1.02
CA GLY A 267 -4.51 -20.41 0.44
C GLY A 267 -4.93 -19.06 -0.18
N GLY A 268 -4.05 -18.06 -0.13
CA GLY A 268 -4.18 -16.81 -0.89
C GLY A 268 -3.94 -17.03 -2.39
N ILE A 269 -4.27 -16.03 -3.21
CA ILE A 269 -4.13 -16.10 -4.67
C ILE A 269 -3.13 -15.04 -5.11
N GLU A 270 -2.08 -15.42 -5.84
CA GLU A 270 -0.98 -14.53 -6.22
C GLU A 270 -0.62 -14.61 -7.71
N LEU A 271 -0.15 -13.50 -8.26
CA LEU A 271 0.46 -13.42 -9.58
C LEU A 271 1.88 -14.01 -9.58
N VAL A 272 2.07 -15.08 -10.35
CA VAL A 272 3.31 -15.87 -10.45
C VAL A 272 4.50 -14.96 -10.77
N GLY A 273 5.54 -15.04 -9.95
CA GLY A 273 6.78 -14.28 -10.10
C GLY A 273 6.78 -12.89 -9.46
N SER A 274 5.61 -12.34 -9.11
CA SER A 274 5.49 -11.02 -8.44
C SER A 274 5.13 -11.10 -6.96
N GLY A 275 4.47 -12.18 -6.51
CA GLY A 275 3.96 -12.30 -5.14
C GLY A 275 2.81 -11.34 -4.80
N ILE A 276 2.23 -10.66 -5.81
CA ILE A 276 1.12 -9.73 -5.60
C ILE A 276 -0.18 -10.52 -5.52
N SER A 277 -0.86 -10.39 -4.37
CA SER A 277 -2.17 -10.99 -4.12
C SER A 277 -3.25 -10.43 -5.05
N VAL A 278 -4.23 -11.25 -5.41
CA VAL A 278 -5.42 -10.86 -6.18
C VAL A 278 -6.67 -11.27 -5.41
N GLU A 279 -7.50 -10.29 -5.06
CA GLU A 279 -8.72 -10.47 -4.26
C GLU A 279 -10.01 -10.31 -5.10
N ASN A 280 -11.16 -10.54 -4.46
CA ASN A 280 -12.46 -10.28 -5.11
C ASN A 280 -12.69 -8.77 -5.29
N GLY A 281 -12.99 -8.34 -6.52
CA GLY A 281 -13.15 -6.94 -6.92
C GLY A 281 -11.99 -6.38 -7.74
N ASP A 282 -10.87 -7.11 -7.85
CA ASP A 282 -9.69 -6.68 -8.60
C ASP A 282 -9.81 -6.96 -10.12
N VAL A 283 -9.02 -6.22 -10.90
CA VAL A 283 -8.75 -6.51 -12.32
C VAL A 283 -7.25 -6.72 -12.54
N VAL A 284 -6.92 -7.75 -13.32
CA VAL A 284 -5.57 -8.00 -13.84
C VAL A 284 -5.64 -8.14 -15.35
N VAL A 285 -4.81 -7.40 -16.10
CA VAL A 285 -4.68 -7.56 -17.56
C VAL A 285 -3.22 -7.52 -17.95
N LYS A 286 -2.73 -8.56 -18.64
CA LYS A 286 -1.37 -8.58 -19.19
C LYS A 286 -1.29 -7.93 -20.57
N ASN A 287 -2.09 -8.37 -21.55
CA ASN A 287 -1.99 -7.85 -22.93
C ASN A 287 -3.35 -7.34 -23.45
N ALA A 288 -3.39 -6.13 -24.00
CA ALA A 288 -4.57 -5.56 -24.64
C ALA A 288 -4.20 -4.71 -25.88
N ILE A 289 -4.85 -4.96 -27.03
CA ILE A 289 -4.66 -4.22 -28.28
C ILE A 289 -6.02 -3.82 -28.86
N ALA A 290 -6.31 -2.52 -28.98
CA ALA A 290 -7.62 -2.01 -29.41
C ALA A 290 -7.56 -0.67 -30.18
N GLN A 291 -8.73 -0.17 -30.61
CA GLN A 291 -8.89 1.27 -30.83
C GLN A 291 -8.93 2.00 -29.48
N THR A 292 -9.83 1.61 -28.57
CA THR A 292 -9.88 2.16 -27.21
C THR A 292 -9.99 1.04 -26.18
N ALA A 293 -9.44 1.22 -24.99
CA ALA A 293 -9.56 0.24 -23.92
C ALA A 293 -9.96 0.92 -22.59
N THR A 294 -10.78 0.23 -21.80
CA THR A 294 -11.15 0.67 -20.45
C THR A 294 -11.07 -0.52 -19.51
N LEU A 295 -10.17 -0.43 -18.53
CA LEU A 295 -9.93 -1.44 -17.50
C LEU A 295 -10.38 -0.84 -16.17
N SER A 296 -11.36 -1.44 -15.50
CA SER A 296 -12.05 -0.84 -14.34
C SER A 296 -12.19 -1.84 -13.18
N ALA A 297 -11.57 -1.54 -12.04
CA ALA A 297 -11.60 -2.38 -10.85
C ALA A 297 -12.49 -1.81 -9.73
N ASN A 298 -13.36 -2.65 -9.18
CA ASN A 298 -14.08 -2.36 -7.94
C ASN A 298 -13.16 -2.29 -6.71
N ARG A 299 -11.92 -2.78 -6.81
CA ARG A 299 -10.83 -2.60 -5.85
C ARG A 299 -9.55 -2.19 -6.55
N ASN A 300 -8.60 -3.10 -6.78
CA ASN A 300 -7.29 -2.78 -7.37
C ASN A 300 -7.24 -3.13 -8.87
N LEU A 301 -6.65 -2.25 -9.67
CA LEU A 301 -6.22 -2.55 -11.02
C LEU A 301 -4.72 -2.87 -10.97
N THR A 302 -4.38 -4.16 -11.11
CA THR A 302 -3.00 -4.66 -10.96
C THR A 302 -2.44 -5.04 -12.33
N LEU A 303 -1.39 -4.34 -12.74
CA LEU A 303 -0.77 -4.44 -14.06
C LEU A 303 0.72 -4.81 -13.91
N VAL A 304 1.04 -6.08 -14.12
CA VAL A 304 2.37 -6.66 -13.91
C VAL A 304 2.95 -7.10 -15.26
N GLU A 305 4.03 -6.45 -15.69
CA GLU A 305 4.68 -6.63 -16.99
C GLU A 305 3.69 -6.49 -18.17
N SER A 306 2.68 -5.62 -18.01
CA SER A 306 1.57 -5.50 -18.95
C SER A 306 1.96 -4.72 -20.20
N GLN A 307 1.34 -5.07 -21.33
CA GLN A 307 1.53 -4.48 -22.65
C GLN A 307 0.17 -4.03 -23.18
N LEU A 308 -0.15 -2.74 -23.01
CA LEU A 308 -1.43 -2.14 -23.34
C LEU A 308 -1.23 -1.13 -24.48
N GLN A 309 -1.93 -1.34 -25.61
CA GLN A 309 -1.78 -0.54 -26.83
C GLN A 309 -3.14 -0.17 -27.41
N THR A 310 -3.37 1.13 -27.63
CA THR A 310 -4.62 1.67 -28.19
C THR A 310 -4.34 2.73 -29.24
N THR A 311 -5.11 2.78 -30.33
CA THR A 311 -4.97 3.85 -31.35
C THR A 311 -5.79 5.11 -31.04
N GLY A 312 -6.64 5.04 -30.02
CA GLY A 312 -7.36 6.12 -29.34
C GLY A 312 -7.12 6.03 -27.83
N ASP A 313 -8.15 6.28 -27.02
CA ASP A 313 -8.01 6.42 -25.56
C ASP A 313 -7.78 5.10 -24.79
N LEU A 314 -7.01 5.19 -23.69
CA LEU A 314 -6.76 4.13 -22.70
C LEU A 314 -7.13 4.62 -21.30
N ASN A 315 -8.14 4.00 -20.69
CA ASN A 315 -8.60 4.32 -19.33
C ASN A 315 -8.23 3.19 -18.35
N LEU A 316 -7.52 3.53 -17.28
CA LEU A 316 -7.05 2.63 -16.22
C LEU A 316 -7.65 3.07 -14.87
N LEU A 317 -8.71 2.40 -14.42
CA LEU A 317 -9.56 2.85 -13.33
C LEU A 317 -9.57 1.85 -12.15
N ALA A 318 -9.48 2.35 -10.92
CA ALA A 318 -9.56 1.57 -9.69
C ALA A 318 -10.26 2.34 -8.56
N ARG A 319 -11.10 1.65 -7.77
CA ARG A 319 -11.69 2.22 -6.54
C ARG A 319 -10.73 2.24 -5.35
N ASP A 320 -9.73 1.37 -5.34
CA ASP A 320 -8.68 1.36 -4.33
C ASP A 320 -7.39 1.93 -4.95
N THR A 321 -6.57 1.06 -5.58
CA THR A 321 -5.26 1.42 -6.12
C THR A 321 -5.12 1.00 -7.58
N VAL A 322 -4.58 1.87 -8.45
CA VAL A 322 -3.95 1.42 -9.70
C VAL A 322 -2.49 1.10 -9.39
N ARG A 323 -2.09 -0.16 -9.60
CA ARG A 323 -0.75 -0.67 -9.31
C ARG A 323 -0.07 -1.16 -10.57
N VAL A 324 1.08 -0.57 -10.90
CA VAL A 324 1.91 -0.96 -12.05
C VAL A 324 3.26 -1.48 -11.57
N ARG A 325 3.72 -2.59 -12.14
CA ARG A 325 5.07 -3.16 -11.93
C ARG A 325 5.65 -3.66 -13.25
N ASP A 326 6.91 -3.34 -13.51
CA ASP A 326 7.75 -4.05 -14.47
C ASP A 326 8.71 -5.04 -13.76
N SER A 327 9.64 -5.64 -14.51
CA SER A 327 10.72 -6.45 -13.95
C SER A 327 11.98 -6.32 -14.80
N LEU A 328 13.15 -6.66 -14.25
CA LEU A 328 14.42 -6.74 -15.01
C LEU A 328 14.35 -7.64 -16.27
N ALA A 329 13.34 -8.51 -16.39
CA ALA A 329 13.15 -9.40 -17.53
C ALA A 329 12.16 -8.86 -18.57
N ASN A 330 11.09 -8.16 -18.15
CA ASN A 330 10.02 -7.69 -19.03
C ASN A 330 9.59 -6.25 -18.66
N PRO A 331 9.53 -5.31 -19.61
CA PRO A 331 8.98 -3.98 -19.36
C PRO A 331 7.46 -4.03 -19.14
N PHE A 332 6.95 -3.00 -18.47
CA PHE A 332 5.56 -2.57 -18.60
C PHE A 332 5.47 -1.50 -19.70
N LEU A 333 4.37 -1.49 -20.46
CA LEU A 333 4.07 -0.47 -21.46
C LEU A 333 2.56 -0.19 -21.52
N ALA A 334 2.19 1.08 -21.42
CA ALA A 334 0.87 1.61 -21.73
C ALA A 334 1.01 2.74 -22.76
N SER A 335 0.56 2.47 -23.99
CA SER A 335 0.64 3.40 -25.11
C SER A 335 -0.76 3.66 -25.69
N ALA A 336 -1.13 4.94 -25.73
CA ALA A 336 -2.40 5.42 -26.28
C ALA A 336 -2.16 6.41 -27.42
N GLY A 337 -2.81 6.21 -28.58
CA GLY A 337 -2.85 7.17 -29.67
C GLY A 337 -3.80 8.34 -29.40
N GLY A 338 -4.76 8.14 -28.49
CA GLY A 338 -5.58 9.18 -27.86
C GLY A 338 -5.03 9.54 -26.48
N ASN A 339 -5.94 9.80 -25.53
CA ASN A 339 -5.60 10.17 -24.16
C ASN A 339 -5.28 8.93 -23.30
N LEU A 340 -4.42 9.10 -22.29
CA LEU A 340 -4.12 8.10 -21.27
C LEU A 340 -4.61 8.60 -19.90
N TYR A 341 -5.68 7.99 -19.39
CA TYR A 341 -6.32 8.41 -18.14
C TYR A 341 -6.17 7.33 -17.07
N ILE A 342 -5.49 7.65 -15.97
CA ILE A 342 -5.20 6.74 -14.86
C ILE A 342 -5.83 7.30 -13.59
N GLN A 343 -6.78 6.58 -13.00
CA GLN A 343 -7.51 6.99 -11.79
C GLN A 343 -7.52 5.86 -10.76
N GLY A 344 -6.92 6.09 -9.60
CA GLY A 344 -7.04 5.22 -8.44
C GLY A 344 -7.59 6.02 -7.27
N ASN A 345 -8.84 5.80 -6.86
CA ASN A 345 -9.54 6.74 -5.96
C ASN A 345 -8.81 6.92 -4.61
N GLN A 346 -8.21 5.85 -4.08
CA GLN A 346 -7.42 5.92 -2.85
C GLN A 346 -5.94 6.19 -3.13
N ASN A 347 -5.31 5.49 -4.09
CA ASN A 347 -3.89 5.68 -4.42
C ASN A 347 -3.58 5.37 -5.89
N ILE A 348 -2.45 5.88 -6.37
CA ILE A 348 -1.75 5.43 -7.59
C ILE A 348 -0.34 4.98 -7.18
N ASP A 349 0.08 3.81 -7.67
CA ASP A 349 1.26 3.06 -7.22
C ASP A 349 2.01 2.51 -8.44
N LEU A 350 2.78 3.36 -9.13
CA LEU A 350 3.50 3.04 -10.35
C LEU A 350 4.99 2.83 -10.04
N LEU A 351 5.55 1.70 -10.47
CA LEU A 351 6.99 1.43 -10.42
C LEU A 351 7.38 0.73 -11.72
N ALA A 352 8.03 1.47 -12.63
CA ALA A 352 8.25 1.04 -14.01
C ALA A 352 9.56 1.60 -14.61
N LEU A 353 10.67 1.43 -13.90
CA LEU A 353 11.99 2.00 -14.23
C LEU A 353 13.09 0.94 -14.48
N ASN A 354 12.76 -0.35 -14.62
CA ASN A 354 13.77 -1.37 -14.91
C ASN A 354 14.24 -1.38 -16.38
N HIS A 355 13.68 -0.51 -17.24
CA HIS A 355 13.99 -0.43 -18.68
C HIS A 355 14.10 1.03 -19.18
N PRO A 356 14.99 1.32 -20.16
CA PRO A 356 15.18 2.66 -20.72
C PRO A 356 14.07 3.07 -21.73
N GLN A 357 12.90 2.45 -21.65
CA GLN A 357 11.74 2.72 -22.51
C GLN A 357 10.69 3.45 -21.65
N THR A 358 10.23 4.63 -22.06
CA THR A 358 9.16 5.33 -21.33
C THR A 358 7.91 4.43 -21.24
N PRO A 359 7.48 4.03 -20.03
CA PRO A 359 6.40 3.07 -19.84
C PRO A 359 5.01 3.64 -20.14
N PHE A 360 4.77 4.94 -19.88
CA PHE A 360 3.48 5.59 -20.13
C PHE A 360 3.59 6.60 -21.27
N GLN A 361 2.81 6.39 -22.32
CA GLN A 361 2.84 7.17 -23.55
C GLN A 361 1.42 7.52 -24.00
N SER A 362 1.19 8.78 -24.34
CA SER A 362 -0.10 9.31 -24.78
C SER A 362 0.08 10.18 -26.02
N GLY A 363 -0.77 10.02 -27.04
CA GLY A 363 -0.84 10.90 -28.21
C GLY A 363 -1.73 12.14 -27.98
N GLY A 364 -2.65 12.05 -27.02
CA GLY A 364 -3.38 13.16 -26.43
C GLY A 364 -2.90 13.46 -25.01
N ASN A 365 -3.80 13.92 -24.14
CA ASN A 365 -3.48 14.26 -22.75
C ASN A 365 -3.20 13.02 -21.89
N LEU A 366 -2.30 13.16 -20.92
CA LEU A 366 -2.04 12.16 -19.88
C LEU A 366 -2.49 12.70 -18.51
N SER A 367 -3.33 11.95 -17.80
CA SER A 367 -3.82 12.31 -16.46
C SER A 367 -3.61 11.21 -15.43
N LEU A 368 -3.05 11.56 -14.28
CA LEU A 368 -3.02 10.76 -13.05
C LEU A 368 -3.98 11.38 -12.03
N VAL A 369 -4.93 10.61 -11.48
CA VAL A 369 -6.00 11.15 -10.62
C VAL A 369 -6.21 10.31 -9.35
N SER A 370 -6.02 10.91 -8.17
CA SER A 370 -6.22 10.25 -6.87
C SER A 370 -6.55 11.23 -5.73
N ASN A 371 -7.29 10.78 -4.71
CA ASN A 371 -7.48 11.54 -3.47
C ASN A 371 -6.46 11.19 -2.36
N GLY A 372 -5.59 10.21 -2.58
CA GLY A 372 -4.47 9.88 -1.70
C GLY A 372 -3.14 9.94 -2.44
N ASN A 373 -2.21 9.03 -2.15
CA ASN A 373 -0.85 9.16 -2.66
C ASN A 373 -0.76 8.78 -4.14
N ILE A 374 -0.02 9.57 -4.91
CA ILE A 374 0.37 9.26 -6.30
C ILE A 374 1.88 9.01 -6.29
N SER A 375 2.27 7.74 -6.14
CA SER A 375 3.65 7.28 -6.36
C SER A 375 3.82 7.02 -7.85
N GLY A 376 4.69 7.78 -8.50
CA GLY A 376 4.88 7.74 -9.96
C GLY A 376 6.33 7.48 -10.35
N ASP A 377 6.92 6.43 -9.77
CA ASP A 377 8.30 5.99 -9.94
C ASP A 377 8.52 5.45 -11.36
N SER A 378 8.59 6.37 -12.33
CA SER A 378 8.35 6.15 -13.75
C SER A 378 8.61 7.40 -14.61
N HIS A 379 8.98 7.21 -15.88
CA HIS A 379 8.97 8.28 -16.89
C HIS A 379 7.60 8.38 -17.62
N PHE A 380 7.29 9.55 -18.19
CA PHE A 380 6.00 9.85 -18.84
C PHE A 380 6.15 10.70 -20.12
N VAL A 381 5.40 10.37 -21.18
CA VAL A 381 5.33 11.14 -22.45
C VAL A 381 3.88 11.43 -22.83
N SER A 382 3.58 12.68 -23.21
CA SER A 382 2.25 13.16 -23.58
C SER A 382 2.29 14.06 -24.83
N GLY A 383 1.55 13.69 -25.88
CA GLY A 383 1.29 14.49 -27.09
C GLY A 383 0.28 15.63 -26.90
N GLY A 384 -0.34 15.70 -25.72
CA GLY A 384 -1.05 16.86 -25.19
C GLY A 384 -0.55 17.23 -23.79
N SER A 385 -1.41 17.78 -22.96
CA SER A 385 -1.10 18.17 -21.58
C SER A 385 -0.87 16.98 -20.64
N PHE A 386 0.08 17.12 -19.71
CA PHE A 386 0.28 16.21 -18.58
C PHE A 386 -0.35 16.79 -17.30
N SER A 387 -1.01 15.96 -16.50
CA SER A 387 -1.79 16.41 -15.36
C SER A 387 -1.79 15.42 -14.18
N ILE A 388 -1.57 15.93 -12.97
CA ILE A 388 -1.70 15.21 -11.70
C ILE A 388 -2.75 15.91 -10.85
N LEU A 389 -3.86 15.23 -10.62
CA LEU A 389 -5.11 15.80 -10.10
C LEU A 389 -5.69 14.97 -8.95
N ASN A 390 -6.62 15.59 -8.22
CA ASN A 390 -7.53 14.90 -7.30
C ASN A 390 -8.91 14.65 -7.94
N LEU A 391 -9.75 13.82 -7.33
CA LEU A 391 -11.06 13.44 -7.88
C LEU A 391 -12.06 14.61 -8.00
N ALA A 392 -11.79 15.76 -7.38
CA ALA A 392 -12.56 16.99 -7.56
C ALA A 392 -12.04 17.88 -8.70
N GLY A 393 -10.99 17.44 -9.42
CA GLY A 393 -10.37 18.20 -10.52
C GLY A 393 -9.41 19.32 -10.06
N GLY A 394 -9.11 19.40 -8.77
CA GLY A 394 -8.00 20.22 -8.28
C GLY A 394 -6.66 19.52 -8.47
N LEU A 395 -5.56 20.21 -8.16
CA LEU A 395 -4.21 19.65 -8.21
C LEU A 395 -4.06 18.47 -7.23
N GLY A 396 -3.29 17.45 -7.63
CA GLY A 396 -2.92 16.30 -6.81
C GLY A 396 -1.42 16.29 -6.53
N ASN A 397 -1.03 15.97 -5.29
CA ASN A 397 0.38 15.91 -4.91
C ASN A 397 1.05 14.66 -5.48
N PHE A 398 2.34 14.77 -5.79
CA PHE A 398 3.11 13.79 -6.53
C PHE A 398 4.35 13.39 -5.73
N VAL A 399 4.51 12.09 -5.49
CA VAL A 399 5.68 11.51 -4.79
C VAL A 399 6.44 10.60 -5.75
N SER A 400 7.77 10.66 -5.71
CA SER A 400 8.63 9.83 -6.55
C SER A 400 9.93 9.48 -5.81
N TYR A 401 10.01 8.27 -5.27
CA TYR A 401 11.20 7.74 -4.59
C TYR A 401 12.32 7.36 -5.57
N PHE A 402 11.99 7.26 -6.86
CA PHE A 402 12.89 7.23 -8.02
C PHE A 402 12.50 8.37 -8.97
N ASP A 403 13.34 8.76 -9.95
CA ASP A 403 13.06 9.95 -10.75
C ASP A 403 11.88 9.82 -11.73
N PRO A 404 11.17 10.93 -11.98
CA PRO A 404 10.25 11.06 -13.09
C PRO A 404 10.79 12.06 -14.12
N ILE A 405 11.05 11.55 -15.33
CA ILE A 405 11.23 12.37 -16.52
C ILE A 405 9.86 12.55 -17.19
N ILE A 406 9.38 13.78 -17.26
CA ILE A 406 8.10 14.15 -17.87
C ILE A 406 8.36 14.93 -19.17
N SER A 407 7.72 14.54 -20.26
CA SER A 407 7.80 15.22 -21.56
C SER A 407 6.39 15.46 -22.13
N SER A 408 6.06 16.71 -22.47
CA SER A 408 4.70 17.12 -22.84
C SER A 408 4.65 18.12 -24.00
N ASP A 409 3.92 17.78 -25.07
CA ASP A 409 3.57 18.70 -26.16
C ASP A 409 2.42 19.68 -25.79
N GLY A 410 2.14 19.84 -24.50
CA GLY A 410 1.20 20.81 -23.94
C GLY A 410 1.58 21.20 -22.51
N ASP A 411 0.65 21.84 -21.80
CA ASP A 411 0.88 22.28 -20.42
C ASP A 411 1.07 21.10 -19.45
N VAL A 412 1.90 21.31 -18.42
CA VAL A 412 2.15 20.37 -17.32
C VAL A 412 1.55 20.92 -16.04
N THR A 413 0.78 20.12 -15.30
CA THR A 413 0.04 20.54 -14.09
C THR A 413 0.17 19.53 -12.95
N PHE A 414 0.56 19.96 -11.75
CA PHE A 414 0.69 19.09 -10.56
C PHE A 414 0.54 19.88 -9.24
N GLY A 415 0.30 19.17 -8.12
CA GLY A 415 0.30 19.71 -6.76
C GLY A 415 1.71 19.86 -6.20
N ASP A 416 1.91 19.65 -4.89
CA ASP A 416 3.27 19.59 -4.35
C ASP A 416 4.01 18.33 -4.86
N TYR A 417 5.31 18.48 -5.11
CA TYR A 417 6.23 17.40 -5.47
C TYR A 417 7.18 17.07 -4.31
N THR A 418 7.42 15.79 -4.07
CA THR A 418 8.53 15.33 -3.22
C THR A 418 9.16 14.07 -3.81
N GLY A 419 10.45 14.14 -4.13
CA GLY A 419 11.14 13.00 -4.73
C GLY A 419 12.63 13.21 -4.90
N VAL A 420 13.34 12.19 -5.39
CA VAL A 420 14.81 12.21 -5.46
C VAL A 420 15.33 13.32 -6.37
N ALA A 421 15.00 13.29 -7.65
CA ALA A 421 15.29 14.32 -8.67
C ALA A 421 14.01 14.64 -9.47
N LEU A 422 14.03 15.67 -10.33
CA LEU A 422 12.89 15.98 -11.21
C LEU A 422 13.32 16.65 -12.53
N LYS A 423 12.89 16.09 -13.68
CA LYS A 423 13.01 16.72 -15.00
C LYS A 423 11.65 16.84 -15.70
N ILE A 424 11.30 18.05 -16.12
CA ILE A 424 10.09 18.33 -16.92
C ILE A 424 10.46 19.15 -18.17
N GLU A 425 10.14 18.63 -19.35
CA GLU A 425 10.19 19.36 -20.62
C GLU A 425 8.78 19.53 -21.22
N SER A 426 8.45 20.77 -21.60
CA SER A 426 7.13 21.16 -22.10
C SER A 426 7.22 22.16 -23.26
N THR A 427 6.35 22.01 -24.26
CA THR A 427 6.10 23.04 -25.30
C THR A 427 5.02 24.06 -24.88
N GLY A 428 4.30 23.77 -23.79
CA GLY A 428 3.38 24.67 -23.09
C GLY A 428 4.01 25.27 -21.83
N SER A 429 3.19 25.49 -20.81
CA SER A 429 3.58 26.03 -19.50
C SER A 429 3.62 24.95 -18.42
N ILE A 430 4.50 25.11 -17.43
CA ILE A 430 4.64 24.21 -16.27
C ILE A 430 4.03 24.91 -15.04
N ASN A 431 3.02 24.29 -14.43
CA ASN A 431 2.34 24.79 -13.23
C ASN A 431 2.41 23.73 -12.11
N GLY A 432 2.94 24.10 -10.95
CA GLY A 432 3.17 23.18 -9.82
C GLY A 432 2.87 23.78 -8.45
N GLY A 433 2.78 22.93 -7.44
CA GLY A 433 2.87 23.30 -6.03
C GLY A 433 4.33 23.51 -5.60
N ASN A 434 4.62 23.29 -4.31
CA ASN A 434 5.99 23.29 -3.81
C ASN A 434 6.78 22.09 -4.36
N ILE A 435 8.10 22.19 -4.45
CA ILE A 435 8.97 21.16 -5.02
C ILE A 435 10.12 20.90 -4.05
N THR A 436 10.15 19.70 -3.46
CA THR A 436 11.25 19.25 -2.58
C THR A 436 12.00 18.10 -3.23
N ILE A 437 13.31 18.25 -3.36
CA ILE A 437 14.21 17.35 -4.09
C ILE A 437 15.21 16.73 -3.11
N THR A 438 15.27 15.39 -3.02
CA THR A 438 15.83 14.69 -1.85
C THR A 438 17.05 13.81 -2.10
N GLY A 439 17.52 13.63 -3.35
CA GLY A 439 18.76 12.89 -3.63
C GLY A 439 19.06 12.69 -5.13
N PRO A 440 20.32 12.50 -5.55
CA PRO A 440 20.63 12.19 -6.94
C PRO A 440 20.02 10.85 -7.38
N ASP A 441 19.43 10.78 -8.59
CA ASP A 441 19.01 9.50 -9.15
C ASP A 441 20.17 8.79 -9.86
N THR A 442 20.90 8.02 -9.05
CA THR A 442 22.01 7.17 -9.47
C THR A 442 21.63 6.00 -10.40
N THR A 443 20.35 5.80 -10.72
CA THR A 443 19.85 4.69 -11.55
C THR A 443 19.65 5.05 -13.02
N LEU A 444 19.57 6.34 -13.36
CA LEU A 444 19.40 6.83 -14.73
C LEU A 444 20.49 6.34 -15.69
N THR A 445 20.08 5.87 -16.88
CA THR A 445 20.99 5.53 -17.98
C THR A 445 20.40 5.96 -19.33
N GLY A 446 21.24 6.46 -20.24
CA GLY A 446 20.78 6.95 -21.54
C GLY A 446 21.77 7.88 -22.23
N SER A 447 21.25 8.76 -23.10
CA SER A 447 22.02 9.76 -23.86
C SER A 447 21.44 11.18 -23.76
N ASP A 448 20.51 11.41 -22.84
CA ASP A 448 20.02 12.74 -22.48
C ASP A 448 21.17 13.53 -21.81
N PRO A 449 21.47 14.76 -22.25
CA PRO A 449 22.58 15.56 -21.70
C PRO A 449 22.45 15.84 -20.20
N ASP A 450 21.24 15.84 -19.65
CA ASP A 450 21.00 16.17 -18.24
C ASP A 450 21.21 14.99 -17.28
N ILE A 451 21.35 13.75 -17.80
CA ILE A 451 21.58 12.55 -16.96
C ILE A 451 22.78 12.77 -16.06
N ALA A 452 23.88 13.35 -16.57
CA ALA A 452 25.07 13.61 -15.77
C ALA A 452 24.82 14.57 -14.58
N THR A 453 23.82 15.45 -14.67
CA THR A 453 23.40 16.33 -13.59
C THR A 453 22.49 15.57 -12.61
N LEU A 454 21.45 14.91 -13.13
CA LEU A 454 20.44 14.17 -12.36
C LEU A 454 21.03 12.97 -11.59
N THR A 455 22.07 12.31 -12.12
CA THR A 455 22.78 11.20 -11.44
C THR A 455 23.79 11.65 -10.39
N SER A 456 24.18 12.93 -10.39
CA SER A 456 25.27 13.44 -9.56
C SER A 456 24.79 14.34 -8.42
N PHE A 457 23.67 15.05 -8.62
CA PHE A 457 23.12 16.01 -7.67
C PHE A 457 21.60 15.82 -7.50
N PRO A 458 20.99 16.23 -6.37
CA PRO A 458 19.54 16.30 -6.18
C PRO A 458 18.93 17.44 -7.03
N ALA A 459 18.94 17.29 -8.36
CA ALA A 459 18.71 18.37 -9.31
C ALA A 459 17.24 18.56 -9.71
N LEU A 460 16.86 19.83 -9.92
CA LEU A 460 15.59 20.24 -10.53
C LEU A 460 15.82 20.87 -11.90
N ILE A 461 15.16 20.34 -12.94
CA ILE A 461 15.26 20.85 -14.32
C ILE A 461 13.85 21.03 -14.91
N LEU A 462 13.40 22.29 -15.04
CA LEU A 462 12.10 22.64 -15.65
C LEU A 462 12.31 23.47 -16.92
N ARG A 463 11.71 23.03 -18.04
CA ARG A 463 11.81 23.72 -19.34
C ARG A 463 10.45 23.89 -19.99
N ALA A 464 9.96 25.12 -20.08
CA ALA A 464 8.66 25.49 -20.62
C ALA A 464 8.77 26.24 -21.96
N GLY A 465 7.76 26.06 -22.82
CA GLY A 465 7.65 26.73 -24.11
C GLY A 465 8.72 26.34 -25.12
N LEU A 466 9.25 25.11 -25.04
CA LEU A 466 10.21 24.56 -25.97
C LEU A 466 9.63 24.43 -27.40
N SER A 467 10.44 24.69 -28.42
CA SER A 467 10.05 24.47 -29.82
C SER A 467 10.13 23.00 -30.29
N THR A 468 10.88 22.18 -29.54
CA THR A 468 11.08 20.74 -29.74
C THR A 468 11.50 20.14 -28.41
N LEU A 469 10.86 19.05 -27.97
CA LEU A 469 11.30 18.27 -26.81
C LEU A 469 12.58 17.50 -27.17
N VAL A 470 13.52 17.35 -26.22
CA VAL A 470 14.79 16.66 -26.47
C VAL A 470 14.61 15.13 -26.38
N ASN A 471 13.70 14.69 -25.51
CA ASN A 471 13.37 13.29 -25.27
C ASN A 471 12.06 12.87 -25.95
N THR A 472 12.12 12.49 -27.22
CA THR A 472 11.00 11.81 -27.92
C THR A 472 11.38 10.36 -28.27
N PRO A 473 11.05 9.36 -27.43
CA PRO A 473 11.35 7.95 -27.70
C PRO A 473 10.67 7.43 -28.97
N ASN A 474 11.45 6.76 -29.81
CA ASN A 474 11.03 6.27 -31.13
C ASN A 474 10.21 4.96 -31.03
N ILE A 475 8.92 5.01 -31.39
CA ILE A 475 8.01 3.86 -31.32
C ILE A 475 8.24 2.88 -32.48
N GLN A 476 8.64 1.64 -32.17
CA GLN A 476 8.59 0.51 -33.10
C GLN A 476 7.16 -0.03 -33.26
N GLY A 477 6.28 0.69 -33.95
CA GLY A 477 4.93 0.22 -34.26
C GLY A 477 3.85 1.29 -34.39
N GLN A 478 3.75 1.91 -35.57
CA GLN A 478 2.58 2.69 -36.02
C GLN A 478 1.96 3.69 -35.02
N THR A 479 2.73 4.68 -34.60
CA THR A 479 2.27 6.08 -34.65
C THR A 479 3.46 6.98 -34.94
N ASP A 480 3.36 7.81 -35.98
CA ASP A 480 4.39 8.78 -36.35
C ASP A 480 3.98 10.12 -35.71
N PHE A 481 4.41 10.34 -34.46
CA PHE A 481 4.03 11.50 -33.64
C PHE A 481 4.65 12.79 -34.18
N THR A 482 4.03 13.31 -35.25
CA THR A 482 4.39 14.55 -35.93
C THR A 482 3.63 15.72 -35.30
N SER A 483 4.06 16.15 -34.10
CA SER A 483 3.44 17.27 -33.39
C SER A 483 3.44 18.54 -34.26
N SER A 484 2.26 18.86 -34.76
CA SER A 484 2.00 19.96 -35.70
C SER A 484 1.41 21.17 -34.98
N GLY A 485 1.92 21.43 -33.77
CA GLY A 485 1.36 22.39 -32.81
C GLY A 485 2.43 23.31 -32.22
N VAL A 486 2.81 24.35 -32.97
CA VAL A 486 3.55 25.48 -32.37
C VAL A 486 2.54 26.28 -31.54
N THR A 487 2.69 26.22 -30.22
CA THR A 487 1.97 27.08 -29.27
C THR A 487 2.27 28.55 -29.60
N SER A 488 1.22 29.34 -29.85
CA SER A 488 1.38 30.76 -30.23
C SER A 488 1.48 31.70 -29.02
N SER A 489 1.65 31.16 -27.82
CA SER A 489 1.91 31.87 -26.57
C SER A 489 3.25 31.39 -26.04
N PRO A 490 4.08 32.28 -25.44
CA PRO A 490 5.22 31.84 -24.67
C PRO A 490 4.80 30.87 -23.56
N GLY A 491 5.60 29.85 -23.30
CA GLY A 491 5.38 28.89 -22.20
C GLY A 491 6.09 29.35 -20.94
N SER A 492 5.35 29.47 -19.84
CA SER A 492 5.84 30.00 -18.55
C SER A 492 6.06 28.88 -17.53
N ILE A 493 6.84 29.17 -16.47
CA ILE A 493 6.97 28.32 -15.28
C ILE A 493 6.30 29.05 -14.10
N ASN A 494 5.45 28.35 -13.34
CA ASN A 494 4.74 28.88 -12.19
C ASN A 494 4.65 27.80 -11.09
N VAL A 495 5.49 27.90 -10.06
CA VAL A 495 5.63 26.88 -9.00
C VAL A 495 5.61 27.50 -7.59
N GLY A 496 5.53 26.65 -6.57
CA GLY A 496 5.56 27.04 -5.15
C GLY A 496 6.98 27.39 -4.66
N ASN A 497 7.35 26.97 -3.46
CA ASN A 497 8.76 27.02 -3.03
C ASN A 497 9.54 25.88 -3.70
N ILE A 498 10.82 26.09 -3.96
CA ILE A 498 11.76 25.07 -4.44
C ILE A 498 12.79 24.82 -3.33
N ASP A 499 12.98 23.56 -2.95
CA ASP A 499 13.99 23.13 -1.98
C ASP A 499 14.80 21.97 -2.55
N THR A 500 16.10 22.19 -2.72
CA THR A 500 17.13 21.22 -3.10
C THR A 500 18.27 21.18 -2.08
N SER A 501 18.06 21.75 -0.89
CA SER A 501 19.08 21.96 0.13
C SER A 501 19.58 20.66 0.75
N ASN A 502 20.84 20.66 1.22
CA ASN A 502 21.42 19.54 1.95
C ASN A 502 21.66 19.88 3.43
N GLN A 503 21.36 18.91 4.29
CA GLN A 503 21.46 18.99 5.75
C GLN A 503 22.40 17.89 6.33
N GLY A 504 23.09 17.16 5.44
CA GLY A 504 23.80 15.90 5.66
C GLY A 504 25.20 15.88 5.06
N GLN A 505 25.55 14.83 4.30
CA GLN A 505 26.82 14.72 3.57
C GLN A 505 26.56 14.53 2.07
N GLY A 506 27.31 15.23 1.22
CA GLY A 506 27.05 15.31 -0.22
C GLY A 506 26.69 16.73 -0.64
N ASP A 507 26.61 17.00 -1.94
CA ASP A 507 26.34 18.35 -2.46
C ASP A 507 24.83 18.64 -2.53
N ALA A 508 24.43 19.87 -2.25
CA ALA A 508 23.08 20.36 -2.49
C ALA A 508 22.78 20.54 -4.00
N GLY A 509 21.50 20.61 -4.35
CA GLY A 509 21.04 20.37 -5.71
C GLY A 509 20.94 21.63 -6.58
N PRO A 510 21.33 21.58 -7.87
CA PRO A 510 21.15 22.70 -8.77
C PRO A 510 19.70 22.86 -9.23
N VAL A 511 19.28 24.11 -9.40
CA VAL A 511 17.94 24.50 -9.88
C VAL A 511 18.08 25.19 -11.24
N ILE A 512 17.57 24.55 -12.29
CA ILE A 512 17.68 25.02 -13.68
C ILE A 512 16.27 25.22 -14.24
N LEU A 513 15.87 26.49 -14.41
CA LEU A 513 14.54 26.88 -14.90
C LEU A 513 14.68 27.67 -16.22
N SER A 514 14.01 27.21 -17.28
CA SER A 514 14.04 27.86 -18.59
C SER A 514 12.63 27.99 -19.17
N ALA A 515 12.23 29.22 -19.53
CA ALA A 515 10.91 29.52 -20.04
C ALA A 515 10.99 30.48 -21.23
N THR A 516 10.22 30.26 -22.29
CA THR A 516 10.05 31.31 -23.32
C THR A 516 9.12 32.44 -22.86
N GLY A 517 8.26 32.16 -21.88
CA GLY A 517 7.45 33.12 -21.14
C GLY A 517 8.10 33.59 -19.84
N ASP A 518 7.26 33.80 -18.82
CA ASP A 518 7.68 34.24 -17.49
C ASP A 518 8.13 33.06 -16.61
N ILE A 519 8.93 33.34 -15.58
CA ILE A 519 9.22 32.41 -14.48
C ILE A 519 8.70 33.04 -13.18
N THR A 520 7.80 32.33 -12.49
CA THR A 520 7.27 32.67 -11.18
C THR A 520 7.51 31.52 -10.20
N THR A 521 8.08 31.82 -9.04
CA THR A 521 8.29 30.87 -7.93
C THR A 521 8.28 31.62 -6.60
N ASN A 522 8.06 30.93 -5.49
CA ASN A 522 8.27 31.50 -4.15
C ASN A 522 9.79 31.52 -3.85
N ASN A 523 10.21 31.04 -2.67
CA ASN A 523 11.63 30.95 -2.35
C ASN A 523 12.30 29.80 -3.11
N ILE A 524 13.60 29.92 -3.36
CA ILE A 524 14.49 28.86 -3.87
C ILE A 524 15.58 28.62 -2.82
N THR A 525 15.63 27.44 -2.24
CA THR A 525 16.65 27.03 -1.27
C THR A 525 17.54 25.96 -1.89
N THR A 526 18.81 26.28 -2.09
CA THR A 526 19.85 25.35 -2.59
C THR A 526 21.05 25.26 -1.64
N SER A 527 20.92 25.79 -0.42
CA SER A 527 21.99 25.88 0.58
C SER A 527 22.47 24.52 1.09
N ASP A 528 23.70 24.51 1.62
CA ASP A 528 24.30 23.37 2.32
C ASP A 528 24.63 23.74 3.77
N GLN A 529 24.59 22.74 4.65
CA GLN A 529 24.75 22.83 6.10
C GLN A 529 25.72 21.77 6.66
N GLY A 530 26.43 21.05 5.78
CA GLY A 530 27.32 19.94 6.10
C GLY A 530 28.55 19.90 5.19
N PRO A 531 29.28 18.77 5.11
CA PRO A 531 30.34 18.60 4.13
C PRO A 531 29.75 18.30 2.75
N GLY A 532 29.59 19.36 1.96
CA GLY A 532 29.01 19.38 0.62
C GLY A 532 29.51 20.57 -0.19
N ASN A 533 28.64 21.07 -1.06
CA ASN A 533 28.72 22.37 -1.75
C ASN A 533 27.28 22.82 -1.98
N ALA A 534 26.99 24.11 -1.89
CA ALA A 534 25.64 24.61 -2.16
C ALA A 534 25.30 24.61 -3.66
N GLY A 535 24.05 24.28 -3.99
CA GLY A 535 23.59 24.11 -5.36
C GLY A 535 23.52 25.45 -6.12
N PHE A 536 23.85 25.43 -7.42
CA PHE A 536 23.73 26.62 -8.27
C PHE A 536 22.29 26.85 -8.76
N VAL A 537 21.97 28.11 -9.07
CA VAL A 537 20.63 28.54 -9.48
C VAL A 537 20.71 29.26 -10.83
N GLU A 538 20.11 28.69 -11.87
CA GLU A 538 20.07 29.25 -13.23
C GLU A 538 18.62 29.45 -13.70
N LEU A 539 18.19 30.71 -13.83
CA LEU A 539 16.87 31.09 -14.35
C LEU A 539 17.03 31.84 -15.68
N SER A 540 16.30 31.40 -16.71
CA SER A 540 16.30 32.01 -18.04
C SER A 540 14.87 32.18 -18.57
N ALA A 541 14.36 33.41 -18.56
CA ALA A 541 13.02 33.76 -18.99
C ALA A 541 13.04 34.62 -20.27
N GLY A 542 12.20 34.29 -21.25
CA GLY A 542 11.91 35.19 -22.38
C GLY A 542 11.00 36.36 -21.98
N GLY A 543 10.21 36.18 -20.92
CA GLY A 543 9.47 37.21 -20.21
C GLY A 543 10.20 37.69 -18.95
N ASN A 544 9.45 37.84 -17.87
CA ASN A 544 9.90 38.31 -16.56
C ASN A 544 10.39 37.16 -15.67
N ILE A 545 11.12 37.50 -14.62
CA ILE A 545 11.38 36.63 -13.46
C ILE A 545 10.76 37.33 -12.26
N ASP A 546 9.87 36.64 -11.53
CA ASP A 546 9.21 37.14 -10.31
C ASP A 546 9.33 36.08 -9.20
N ILE A 547 10.24 36.31 -8.25
CA ILE A 547 10.67 35.30 -7.29
C ILE A 547 10.77 35.82 -5.85
N GLY A 548 10.66 34.90 -4.89
CA GLY A 548 10.96 35.13 -3.48
C GLY A 548 12.47 35.27 -3.22
N ASN A 549 12.91 34.84 -2.03
CA ASN A 549 14.33 34.79 -1.70
C ASN A 549 15.03 33.64 -2.43
N ILE A 550 16.31 33.81 -2.74
CA ILE A 550 17.23 32.71 -3.08
C ILE A 550 18.19 32.54 -1.90
N ASP A 551 18.31 31.33 -1.36
CA ASP A 551 19.39 30.96 -0.42
C ASP A 551 20.24 29.85 -1.05
N ALA A 552 21.43 30.24 -1.51
CA ALA A 552 22.47 29.37 -2.03
C ALA A 552 23.72 29.42 -1.13
N SER A 553 23.54 29.69 0.17
CA SER A 553 24.63 29.81 1.15
C SER A 553 25.24 28.46 1.55
N GLU A 554 26.47 28.51 2.02
CA GLU A 554 27.23 27.38 2.54
C GLU A 554 27.61 27.63 4.00
N GLN A 555 27.19 26.73 4.90
CA GLN A 555 27.42 26.83 6.34
C GLN A 555 28.42 25.78 6.87
N GLY A 556 28.75 24.78 6.04
CA GLY A 556 29.76 23.75 6.28
C GLY A 556 31.01 23.91 5.39
N PRO A 557 31.88 22.88 5.31
CA PRO A 557 33.10 22.93 4.52
C PRO A 557 32.86 22.62 3.03
N GLY A 558 32.51 23.66 2.25
CA GLY A 558 32.23 23.59 0.81
C GLY A 558 32.30 24.94 0.10
N ASP A 559 31.99 24.95 -1.20
CA ASP A 559 31.81 26.17 -1.99
C ASP A 559 30.32 26.56 -2.07
N SER A 560 30.01 27.84 -1.88
CA SER A 560 28.63 28.36 -1.98
C SER A 560 28.13 28.46 -3.43
N GLY A 561 26.81 28.46 -3.62
CA GLY A 561 26.16 28.32 -4.92
C GLY A 561 26.20 29.59 -5.78
N ALA A 562 26.40 29.42 -7.09
CA ALA A 562 26.36 30.52 -8.06
C ALA A 562 24.92 30.81 -8.51
N VAL A 563 24.51 32.08 -8.49
CA VAL A 563 23.17 32.52 -8.92
C VAL A 563 23.25 33.31 -10.23
N THR A 564 22.50 32.88 -11.25
CA THR A 564 22.40 33.50 -12.58
C THR A 564 20.95 33.70 -12.98
N LEU A 565 20.54 34.95 -13.22
CA LEU A 565 19.18 35.33 -13.59
C LEU A 565 19.17 36.12 -14.90
N THR A 566 18.52 35.58 -15.94
CA THR A 566 18.41 36.23 -17.27
C THR A 566 16.96 36.40 -17.67
N ALA A 567 16.51 37.65 -17.88
CA ALA A 567 15.12 37.96 -18.27
C ALA A 567 15.02 38.82 -19.54
N GLY A 568 14.12 38.42 -20.43
CA GLY A 568 13.70 39.22 -21.58
C GLY A 568 12.83 40.42 -21.21
N GLY A 569 12.23 40.41 -20.03
CA GLY A 569 11.50 41.50 -19.38
C GLY A 569 12.23 42.04 -18.14
N THR A 570 11.49 42.09 -17.02
CA THR A 570 11.95 42.61 -15.71
C THR A 570 12.34 41.47 -14.77
N ILE A 571 13.25 41.72 -13.84
CA ILE A 571 13.54 40.82 -12.71
C ILE A 571 13.05 41.47 -11.40
N ILE A 572 12.17 40.76 -10.70
CA ILE A 572 11.75 41.00 -9.33
C ILE A 572 12.26 39.81 -8.51
N ASN A 573 13.00 40.08 -7.43
CA ASN A 573 13.52 39.05 -6.54
C ASN A 573 13.50 39.54 -5.09
N GLY A 574 13.41 38.60 -4.14
CA GLY A 574 13.73 38.82 -2.74
C GLY A 574 15.23 38.91 -2.48
N SER A 575 15.65 38.65 -1.26
CA SER A 575 17.08 38.56 -0.92
C SER A 575 17.75 37.43 -1.68
N ILE A 576 19.00 37.63 -2.12
CA ILE A 576 19.86 36.58 -2.68
C ILE A 576 21.01 36.38 -1.71
N ASP A 577 21.03 35.25 -1.02
CA ASP A 577 22.14 34.84 -0.17
C ASP A 577 23.07 33.86 -0.93
N GLN A 578 24.36 34.16 -0.92
CA GLN A 578 25.46 33.36 -1.46
C GLN A 578 26.67 33.40 -0.49
N ASN A 579 26.39 33.56 0.81
CA ASN A 579 27.43 33.63 1.84
C ASN A 579 28.09 32.26 2.05
N GLU A 580 29.37 32.29 2.40
CA GLU A 580 30.14 31.15 2.89
C GLU A 580 30.52 31.44 4.34
N GLN A 581 30.19 30.52 5.26
CA GLN A 581 30.43 30.67 6.70
C GLN A 581 31.34 29.58 7.29
N GLY A 582 31.75 28.61 6.46
CA GLY A 582 32.61 27.49 6.83
C GLY A 582 34.08 27.70 6.43
N PRO A 583 34.70 26.65 5.86
CA PRO A 583 35.95 26.79 5.11
C PRO A 583 35.90 26.28 3.66
N GLY A 584 35.54 27.15 2.71
CA GLY A 584 35.68 26.94 1.26
C GLY A 584 35.74 28.24 0.46
N ASN A 585 34.99 28.35 -0.65
CA ASN A 585 34.94 29.56 -1.48
C ASN A 585 33.53 30.16 -1.55
N ALA A 586 33.41 31.43 -1.16
CA ALA A 586 32.25 32.26 -1.49
C ALA A 586 32.10 32.42 -3.02
N ALA A 587 30.86 32.40 -3.50
CA ALA A 587 30.54 32.55 -4.91
C ALA A 587 30.82 33.99 -5.41
N GLY A 588 30.94 34.13 -6.73
CA GLY A 588 30.89 35.45 -7.35
C GLY A 588 29.52 36.09 -7.17
N ALA A 589 29.50 37.43 -7.08
CA ALA A 589 28.27 38.23 -7.02
C ALA A 589 27.29 37.86 -8.15
N PRO A 590 25.96 37.91 -7.89
CA PRO A 590 24.97 37.25 -8.73
C PRO A 590 24.91 37.82 -10.15
N ALA A 591 24.84 36.94 -11.14
CA ALA A 591 24.86 37.30 -12.56
C ALA A 591 23.46 37.64 -13.05
N ILE A 592 23.01 38.86 -12.77
CA ILE A 592 21.66 39.35 -13.09
C ILE A 592 21.66 40.17 -14.39
N THR A 593 20.86 39.77 -15.38
CA THR A 593 20.70 40.45 -16.68
C THR A 593 19.22 40.58 -17.05
N ALA A 594 18.72 41.82 -17.19
CA ALA A 594 17.35 42.10 -17.59
C ALA A 594 17.29 43.14 -18.72
N ASN A 595 16.43 42.92 -19.72
CA ASN A 595 16.29 43.86 -20.84
C ASN A 595 15.46 45.12 -20.50
N THR A 596 14.51 45.04 -19.57
CA THR A 596 13.65 46.19 -19.21
C THR A 596 13.87 46.77 -17.81
N GLY A 597 14.55 46.03 -16.92
CA GLY A 597 14.98 46.53 -15.61
C GLY A 597 15.10 45.44 -14.55
N VAL A 598 15.76 45.77 -13.44
CA VAL A 598 15.80 44.97 -12.21
C VAL A 598 15.22 45.84 -11.09
N THR A 599 14.35 45.29 -10.26
CA THR A 599 13.72 46.00 -9.13
C THR A 599 14.00 45.27 -7.82
N ASP A 600 15.02 45.76 -7.12
CA ASP A 600 15.46 45.30 -5.79
C ASP A 600 14.59 45.93 -4.66
N PRO A 601 14.08 45.14 -3.69
CA PRO A 601 13.32 45.61 -2.52
C PRO A 601 14.16 46.29 -1.41
N VAL A 602 15.18 47.06 -1.77
CA VAL A 602 15.82 48.12 -0.97
C VAL A 602 16.51 47.69 0.34
N THR A 603 17.81 47.39 0.25
CA THR A 603 18.76 47.63 1.36
C THR A 603 20.03 48.34 0.86
N ASP A 604 20.10 49.66 1.07
CA ASP A 604 21.32 50.45 0.91
C ASP A 604 22.27 50.25 2.09
N THR A 605 23.38 49.55 1.85
CA THR A 605 24.60 49.66 2.65
C THR A 605 25.84 49.60 1.76
N ASP A 606 26.20 50.73 1.13
CA ASP A 606 27.46 50.91 0.39
C ASP A 606 28.69 50.53 1.27
N PRO A 607 29.60 49.66 0.80
CA PRO A 607 30.75 49.21 1.59
C PRO A 607 31.92 50.20 1.57
N VAL A 608 32.29 50.72 2.75
CA VAL A 608 33.48 51.58 2.91
C VAL A 608 34.73 50.74 3.19
N THR A 609 35.50 50.45 2.15
CA THR A 609 36.84 49.85 2.29
C THR A 609 37.89 50.89 2.69
N ASP A 610 38.67 50.61 3.73
CA ASP A 610 40.03 51.15 3.88
C ASP A 610 40.97 50.04 4.39
N THR A 611 42.23 50.09 3.99
CA THR A 611 43.20 48.98 4.12
C THR A 611 44.53 49.46 4.68
N ASP A 612 44.86 49.08 5.91
CA ASP A 612 46.13 48.42 6.25
C ASP A 612 46.24 48.07 7.77
N PRO A 613 47.07 47.08 8.14
CA PRO A 613 47.13 46.55 9.52
C PRO A 613 48.15 47.27 10.42
N VAL A 614 47.88 47.30 11.72
CA VAL A 614 48.86 47.68 12.77
C VAL A 614 48.82 46.65 13.90
N THR A 615 49.99 46.30 14.43
CA THR A 615 50.22 45.21 15.39
C THR A 615 49.97 45.58 16.84
N ASP A 616 49.53 44.59 17.63
CA ASP A 616 49.50 44.59 19.09
C ASP A 616 50.88 44.91 19.72
N THR A 617 50.91 45.90 20.62
CA THR A 617 51.80 45.93 21.79
C THR A 617 51.21 46.81 22.92
N ASP A 618 50.55 46.18 23.89
CA ASP A 618 50.44 46.70 25.27
C ASP A 618 51.83 46.74 25.96
N PRO A 619 52.03 47.42 27.14
CA PRO A 619 51.10 48.22 27.95
C PRO A 619 51.67 49.60 28.39
N ILE A 620 50.94 50.35 29.24
CA ILE A 620 51.46 50.99 30.51
C ILE A 620 50.35 51.73 31.30
N THR A 621 50.49 51.77 32.64
CA THR A 621 49.64 52.43 33.67
C THR A 621 49.79 53.98 33.67
N ASP A 622 49.02 54.83 34.38
CA ASP A 622 48.41 54.75 35.73
C ASP A 622 47.51 55.99 36.02
N THR A 623 46.70 55.96 37.10
CA THR A 623 46.06 57.13 37.82
C THR A 623 45.08 58.07 37.05
N ASP A 624 44.08 58.73 37.67
CA ASP A 624 43.61 58.79 39.08
C ASP A 624 42.09 59.10 39.22
N LEU A 625 41.55 59.05 40.44
CA LEU A 625 40.14 59.29 40.78
C LEU A 625 39.69 60.77 40.75
N ILE A 626 38.39 61.02 40.52
CA ILE A 626 37.55 61.91 41.39
C ILE A 626 36.12 61.32 41.53
N THR A 627 35.49 61.47 42.70
CA THR A 627 34.08 61.13 43.04
C THR A 627 33.09 62.24 42.54
N ASP A 628 31.75 62.12 42.54
CA ASP A 628 30.91 62.06 43.74
C ASP A 628 29.42 61.69 43.56
N THR A 629 28.84 61.24 44.67
CA THR A 629 27.41 61.10 45.09
C THR A 629 26.21 61.43 44.16
N ASN A 630 25.38 60.39 43.93
CA ASN A 630 23.89 60.40 44.00
C ASN A 630 23.37 60.93 45.37
N PRO A 631 22.10 61.38 45.62
CA PRO A 631 20.88 60.56 45.37
C PRO A 631 19.45 61.21 45.34
N ILE A 632 18.41 60.37 45.12
CA ILE A 632 16.92 60.53 45.32
C ILE A 632 16.19 61.71 44.61
N THR A 633 14.85 61.78 44.40
CA THR A 633 13.58 61.14 44.88
C THR A 633 12.45 61.49 43.86
N ASP A 634 11.26 60.87 43.70
CA ASP A 634 10.60 59.64 44.19
C ASP A 634 9.30 59.31 43.37
N THR A 635 8.66 58.14 43.62
CA THR A 635 7.22 57.77 43.44
C THR A 635 6.47 57.80 42.07
N ASP A 636 5.97 56.62 41.65
CA ASP A 636 4.64 56.38 41.02
C ASP A 636 3.53 56.20 42.12
N PRO A 637 2.25 55.83 41.86
CA PRO A 637 1.40 55.77 40.64
C PRO A 637 0.02 56.48 40.81
N ILE A 638 -0.94 56.33 39.86
CA ILE A 638 -2.42 56.14 40.05
C ILE A 638 -3.19 56.03 38.69
N THR A 639 -4.49 55.68 38.73
CA THR A 639 -5.29 54.96 37.70
C THR A 639 -6.33 55.76 36.85
N ASP A 640 -6.46 55.37 35.57
CA ASP A 640 -7.69 55.01 34.80
C ASP A 640 -9.02 55.83 34.91
N THR A 641 -9.52 56.37 33.77
CA THR A 641 -10.89 56.21 33.16
C THR A 641 -11.25 57.26 32.06
N ASP A 642 -12.14 56.91 31.11
CA ASP A 642 -12.61 57.64 29.89
C ASP A 642 -13.64 58.80 30.16
N PRO A 643 -14.40 59.44 29.20
CA PRO A 643 -14.57 59.26 27.71
C PRO A 643 -14.84 60.51 26.80
N VAL A 644 -15.24 60.24 25.53
CA VAL A 644 -16.07 60.98 24.50
C VAL A 644 -15.58 62.21 23.68
N THR A 645 -15.45 62.01 22.36
CA THR A 645 -16.09 62.66 21.14
C THR A 645 -16.42 64.18 21.11
N ASP A 646 -16.52 64.93 19.99
CA ASP A 646 -16.72 64.65 18.53
C ASP A 646 -16.39 65.88 17.62
N THR A 647 -16.34 65.76 16.27
CA THR A 647 -17.13 66.58 15.27
C THR A 647 -16.72 66.41 13.78
N ASP A 648 -17.70 66.08 12.90
CA ASP A 648 -17.63 66.04 11.41
C ASP A 648 -17.84 67.41 10.71
N PRO A 649 -17.96 67.47 9.34
CA PRO A 649 -19.32 67.38 8.74
C PRO A 649 -19.49 66.71 7.33
N VAL A 650 -20.27 65.62 7.29
CA VAL A 650 -21.39 65.21 6.37
C VAL A 650 -21.36 65.50 4.84
N THR A 651 -21.75 64.53 3.98
CA THR A 651 -23.11 64.27 3.39
C THR A 651 -23.00 63.17 2.29
N ASP A 652 -24.01 62.47 1.73
CA ASP A 652 -25.41 62.02 2.02
C ASP A 652 -25.85 61.18 0.76
N THR A 653 -26.80 60.21 0.67
CA THR A 653 -27.97 59.70 1.43
C THR A 653 -28.16 58.16 1.16
N ASP A 654 -29.08 57.46 1.86
CA ASP A 654 -29.55 56.06 1.61
C ASP A 654 -31.07 56.04 1.23
N PRO A 655 -31.75 54.92 0.79
CA PRO A 655 -32.39 54.00 1.78
C PRO A 655 -32.79 52.53 1.36
N ILE A 656 -32.89 51.61 2.37
CA ILE A 656 -33.99 50.60 2.60
C ILE A 656 -34.08 49.28 1.74
N THR A 657 -34.41 48.03 2.20
CA THR A 657 -34.41 47.25 3.48
C THR A 657 -34.72 45.73 3.27
N ASP A 658 -34.01 44.83 3.97
CA ASP A 658 -34.46 43.70 4.85
C ASP A 658 -35.11 42.35 4.36
N THR A 659 -34.91 41.29 5.20
CA THR A 659 -35.59 39.99 5.43
C THR A 659 -35.03 38.61 4.93
N ASP A 660 -34.92 37.67 5.89
CA ASP A 660 -34.63 36.21 5.85
C ASP A 660 -35.94 35.34 5.97
N PRO A 661 -35.95 33.97 6.01
CA PRO A 661 -35.16 32.88 5.38
C PRO A 661 -36.08 31.78 4.72
N ILE A 662 -35.64 30.50 4.64
CA ILE A 662 -36.40 29.20 4.50
C ILE A 662 -36.25 28.42 3.15
N THR A 663 -36.61 27.13 3.16
CA THR A 663 -36.18 25.96 2.34
C THR A 663 -36.89 25.69 0.98
N ALA A 664 -36.30 24.76 0.22
CA ALA A 664 -36.72 24.04 -1.02
C ALA A 664 -38.16 23.42 -1.01
N PRO A 665 -38.71 22.75 -2.09
CA PRO A 665 -38.07 22.15 -3.30
C PRO A 665 -38.89 22.22 -4.64
N ILE A 666 -38.64 21.29 -5.62
CA ILE A 666 -39.53 20.87 -6.77
C ILE A 666 -39.63 21.86 -7.98
N ASP A 667 -39.81 21.52 -9.27
CA ASP A 667 -39.65 20.31 -10.15
C ASP A 667 -40.00 20.69 -11.64
N THR A 668 -39.85 19.75 -12.60
CA THR A 668 -40.49 19.62 -13.95
C THR A 668 -39.94 20.33 -15.21
N GLY A 669 -40.04 19.63 -16.38
CA GLY A 669 -40.20 20.23 -17.72
C GLY A 669 -39.09 19.97 -18.79
N ILE A 670 -38.72 18.74 -19.15
CA ILE A 670 -39.35 17.85 -20.18
C ILE A 670 -39.22 18.28 -21.67
N ASN A 671 -38.36 17.52 -22.38
CA ASN A 671 -38.37 17.05 -23.78
C ASN A 671 -37.95 17.92 -25.00
N PRO A 672 -37.48 17.26 -26.10
CA PRO A 672 -36.71 17.88 -27.19
C PRO A 672 -37.50 18.07 -28.51
N VAL A 673 -36.82 18.58 -29.54
CA VAL A 673 -37.31 18.60 -30.94
C VAL A 673 -36.23 18.05 -31.89
N ASP A 674 -36.62 17.08 -32.70
CA ASP A 674 -35.84 16.43 -33.78
C ASP A 674 -35.84 17.27 -35.08
N ILE A 675 -34.71 17.29 -35.82
CA ILE A 675 -34.66 17.63 -37.26
C ILE A 675 -33.64 16.74 -38.03
N SER A 676 -34.06 15.52 -38.36
CA SER A 676 -33.96 14.87 -39.69
C SER A 676 -32.81 15.21 -40.68
N THR A 677 -31.90 14.25 -40.87
CA THR A 677 -31.49 13.56 -42.13
C THR A 677 -31.50 14.24 -43.54
N ASN A 678 -30.53 13.80 -44.38
CA ASN A 678 -30.52 13.72 -45.88
C ASN A 678 -30.29 15.02 -46.68
N GLN A 679 -29.41 15.07 -47.69
CA GLN A 679 -29.39 14.20 -48.89
C GLN A 679 -28.00 13.95 -49.53
N VAL A 680 -28.00 13.06 -50.53
CA VAL A 680 -26.90 12.60 -51.41
C VAL A 680 -27.12 13.14 -52.85
N ASP A 681 -26.07 13.29 -53.69
CA ASP A 681 -25.91 12.60 -55.01
C ASP A 681 -24.91 13.24 -56.02
N THR A 682 -24.41 12.41 -56.93
CA THR A 682 -23.75 12.65 -58.25
C THR A 682 -22.29 13.14 -58.33
N GLY A 683 -21.57 12.73 -59.41
CA GLY A 683 -20.65 13.71 -60.02
C GLY A 683 -19.61 13.40 -61.10
N ILE A 684 -19.27 12.16 -61.49
CA ILE A 684 -18.46 11.75 -62.68
C ILE A 684 -17.40 12.73 -63.30
N ASN A 685 -16.12 12.34 -63.19
CA ASN A 685 -14.93 12.51 -64.09
C ASN A 685 -15.08 13.18 -65.49
N PRO A 686 -14.07 13.94 -65.99
CA PRO A 686 -13.35 13.47 -67.20
C PRO A 686 -11.86 13.92 -67.44
N VAL A 687 -10.98 12.94 -67.75
CA VAL A 687 -9.77 12.90 -68.67
C VAL A 687 -8.67 14.00 -68.57
N ASP A 688 -7.40 13.83 -68.98
CA ASP A 688 -6.74 12.92 -69.94
C ASP A 688 -5.20 12.74 -69.70
N THR A 689 -4.58 11.74 -70.37
CA THR A 689 -3.14 11.55 -70.77
C THR A 689 -1.95 11.79 -69.81
N SER A 690 -0.79 11.10 -69.88
CA SER A 690 -0.31 9.99 -70.76
C SER A 690 0.94 9.28 -70.18
N ASN A 691 1.17 8.02 -70.61
CA ASN A 691 2.47 7.31 -70.82
C ASN A 691 3.48 7.16 -69.65
N ASN A 692 4.26 6.07 -69.50
CA ASN A 692 4.45 4.90 -70.36
C ASN A 692 4.85 3.63 -69.56
N SER A 693 4.63 2.46 -70.15
CA SER A 693 5.16 1.14 -69.71
C SER A 693 6.40 0.75 -70.59
N PRO A 694 7.10 -0.43 -70.49
CA PRO A 694 6.69 -1.70 -69.86
C PRO A 694 7.76 -2.58 -69.13
N ALA A 695 7.25 -3.41 -68.20
CA ALA A 695 7.48 -4.86 -68.00
C ALA A 695 8.85 -5.51 -67.64
N ASN A 696 8.71 -6.63 -66.91
CA ASN A 696 9.52 -7.88 -66.95
C ASN A 696 10.95 -7.88 -66.34
N THR A 697 11.42 -8.94 -65.65
CA THR A 697 10.78 -10.21 -65.20
C THR A 697 11.49 -10.81 -63.97
N THR A 698 10.83 -11.78 -63.32
CA THR A 698 11.37 -12.78 -62.37
C THR A 698 12.70 -13.44 -62.75
N ILE A 699 13.50 -13.88 -61.77
CA ILE A 699 13.96 -15.30 -61.59
C ILE A 699 14.73 -15.47 -60.25
N THR A 700 15.05 -16.71 -59.88
CA THR A 700 15.37 -17.21 -58.53
C THR A 700 16.86 -17.53 -58.25
N SER A 701 17.13 -17.91 -56.99
CA SER A 701 18.01 -19.02 -56.54
C SER A 701 19.56 -18.94 -56.58
N ALA A 702 20.13 -18.99 -55.36
CA ALA A 702 21.14 -19.96 -54.85
C ALA A 702 22.61 -19.99 -55.35
N ASP A 703 23.52 -19.60 -54.44
CA ASP A 703 24.58 -20.43 -53.80
C ASP A 703 25.85 -20.94 -54.56
N THR A 704 26.93 -21.18 -53.79
CA THR A 704 28.22 -21.88 -54.09
C THR A 704 29.23 -21.12 -54.99
N SER A 705 30.57 -21.33 -55.02
CA SER A 705 31.65 -21.98 -54.17
C SER A 705 33.05 -21.53 -54.75
N ILE A 706 34.30 -21.94 -54.41
CA ILE A 706 34.98 -23.06 -53.72
C ILE A 706 36.30 -22.57 -53.02
N ASN A 707 36.78 -23.33 -52.01
CA ASN A 707 38.09 -23.41 -51.32
C ASN A 707 39.41 -23.16 -52.10
N LEU A 708 40.57 -23.23 -51.39
CA LEU A 708 41.67 -24.23 -51.63
C LEU A 708 42.74 -24.28 -50.50
N ILE A 709 43.12 -25.51 -50.07
CA ILE A 709 44.45 -25.96 -49.53
C ILE A 709 44.91 -25.45 -48.13
N ASP A 710 45.66 -26.15 -47.25
CA ASP A 710 45.91 -27.60 -46.94
C ASP A 710 46.86 -27.72 -45.69
N THR A 711 47.14 -28.94 -45.22
CA THR A 711 48.27 -29.39 -44.34
C THR A 711 48.14 -29.32 -42.80
N ASP A 712 49.18 -29.80 -42.10
CA ASP A 712 49.06 -30.79 -41.01
C ASP A 712 49.84 -30.41 -39.72
N ASN A 713 49.39 -30.93 -38.57
CA ASN A 713 50.16 -31.32 -37.37
C ASN A 713 51.30 -30.44 -36.78
N SER A 714 51.15 -29.95 -35.52
CA SER A 714 52.21 -30.02 -34.48
C SER A 714 51.80 -29.51 -33.07
N SER A 715 52.51 -29.97 -32.03
CA SER A 715 52.58 -29.39 -30.67
C SER A 715 54.04 -29.08 -30.32
N PRO A 716 54.32 -28.12 -29.41
CA PRO A 716 54.77 -28.43 -28.03
C PRO A 716 54.03 -27.55 -26.97
N VAL A 717 53.97 -27.81 -25.65
CA VAL A 717 54.97 -28.25 -24.62
C VAL A 717 55.95 -27.09 -24.32
N GLU A 718 56.23 -26.62 -23.09
CA GLU A 718 56.53 -27.21 -21.77
C GLU A 718 55.77 -26.49 -20.62
N ALA A 719 55.74 -26.89 -19.32
CA ALA A 719 55.95 -28.12 -18.52
C ALA A 719 55.65 -27.72 -17.04
N ASP A 720 55.55 -28.52 -15.97
CA ASP A 720 55.58 -29.98 -15.68
C ASP A 720 54.64 -30.18 -14.42
N ASN A 721 54.00 -31.32 -14.08
CA ASN A 721 54.50 -32.67 -13.73
C ASN A 721 55.16 -32.72 -12.32
N THR A 722 55.05 -33.74 -11.46
CA THR A 722 54.77 -35.19 -11.63
C THR A 722 54.07 -35.82 -10.39
N SER A 723 53.60 -37.08 -10.53
CA SER A 723 53.76 -38.19 -9.55
C SER A 723 52.88 -38.26 -8.25
N LEU A 724 52.31 -39.41 -7.81
CA LEU A 724 52.21 -40.79 -8.34
C LEU A 724 51.22 -41.71 -7.52
N VAL A 725 50.91 -42.90 -8.08
CA VAL A 725 50.58 -44.22 -7.42
C VAL A 725 49.14 -44.59 -6.95
N GLU A 726 48.49 -45.41 -7.80
CA GLU A 726 47.85 -46.76 -7.62
C GLU A 726 46.80 -47.15 -6.53
N ALA A 727 46.02 -48.20 -6.91
CA ALA A 727 45.55 -49.36 -6.11
C ALA A 727 44.20 -49.36 -5.33
N ASP A 728 43.12 -49.64 -6.08
CA ASP A 728 42.27 -50.86 -6.04
C ASP A 728 41.81 -51.60 -4.73
N ASN A 729 40.56 -52.11 -4.80
CA ASN A 729 39.89 -53.23 -4.09
C ASN A 729 39.83 -53.39 -2.54
N SER A 730 38.67 -53.00 -2.00
CA SER A 730 37.66 -53.84 -1.30
C SER A 730 37.96 -54.74 -0.06
N SER A 731 37.20 -54.47 1.03
CA SER A 731 36.48 -55.46 1.88
C SER A 731 37.28 -56.43 2.79
N PRO A 732 36.64 -57.24 3.69
CA PRO A 732 35.32 -57.16 4.38
C PRO A 732 35.44 -57.31 5.94
N VAL A 733 34.31 -57.48 6.66
CA VAL A 733 34.01 -58.55 7.68
C VAL A 733 32.87 -58.12 8.66
N GLU A 734 32.19 -59.10 9.27
CA GLU A 734 30.94 -58.98 10.04
C GLU A 734 31.09 -59.00 11.59
N ALA A 735 29.97 -58.72 12.27
CA ALA A 735 29.45 -59.41 13.48
C ALA A 735 30.03 -59.17 14.90
N ASP A 736 29.22 -58.43 15.69
CA ASP A 736 28.49 -58.90 16.89
C ASP A 736 29.01 -58.72 18.35
N ASN A 737 28.04 -58.44 19.24
CA ASN A 737 27.94 -58.56 20.71
C ASN A 737 29.12 -58.22 21.66
N SER A 738 28.91 -57.26 22.59
CA SER A 738 28.48 -57.53 23.99
C SER A 738 28.74 -56.37 24.99
N SER A 739 27.93 -56.29 26.06
CA SER A 739 28.13 -55.41 27.25
C SER A 739 28.75 -56.21 28.42
N PRO A 740 29.35 -55.58 29.46
CA PRO A 740 28.62 -55.44 30.75
C PRO A 740 29.07 -54.31 31.75
N VAL A 741 28.18 -53.97 32.72
CA VAL A 741 28.39 -53.73 34.19
C VAL A 741 29.56 -52.83 34.67
N GLU A 742 29.45 -51.70 35.41
CA GLU A 742 28.66 -51.25 36.59
C GLU A 742 29.44 -51.25 37.94
N ALA A 743 29.05 -50.34 38.87
CA ALA A 743 29.46 -50.11 40.29
C ALA A 743 30.49 -48.96 40.58
N GLY A 744 30.36 -48.16 41.66
CA GLY A 744 29.22 -47.98 42.58
C GLY A 744 29.50 -47.15 43.88
N ASN A 745 28.41 -46.64 44.48
CA ASN A 745 28.15 -46.31 45.92
C ASN A 745 28.76 -45.09 46.67
N GLU A 746 27.87 -44.13 47.03
CA GLU A 746 27.43 -43.70 48.41
C GLU A 746 28.42 -43.11 49.45
N PRO A 747 27.98 -42.38 50.52
CA PRO A 747 26.63 -41.92 50.95
C PRO A 747 26.60 -40.35 51.15
N SER A 748 25.86 -39.62 52.04
CA SER A 748 24.84 -39.88 53.10
C SER A 748 23.98 -38.63 53.48
N ILE A 749 22.64 -38.76 53.42
CA ILE A 749 21.64 -38.61 54.53
C ILE A 749 21.61 -37.34 55.44
N PHE A 750 20.48 -36.61 55.45
CA PHE A 750 19.52 -36.51 56.61
C PHE A 750 18.16 -35.86 56.24
N ASP A 751 17.13 -36.19 57.04
CA ASP A 751 15.65 -36.05 56.93
C ASP A 751 15.02 -34.76 56.29
N ASN A 752 13.84 -34.73 55.63
CA ASN A 752 12.59 -35.55 55.58
C ASN A 752 11.45 -35.15 56.56
N GLU A 753 10.36 -34.54 56.05
CA GLU A 753 9.01 -34.74 56.60
C GLU A 753 7.90 -34.69 55.51
N GLN A 754 6.73 -35.25 55.79
CA GLN A 754 5.77 -35.80 54.83
C GLN A 754 4.65 -34.82 54.39
N SER A 755 4.09 -35.03 53.18
CA SER A 755 2.64 -35.29 53.07
C SER A 755 2.21 -35.99 51.78
N ARG A 756 1.81 -37.26 51.92
CA ARG A 756 0.71 -37.97 51.24
C ARG A 756 0.43 -37.71 49.75
N THR A 757 0.70 -38.74 48.95
CA THR A 757 -0.18 -39.10 47.83
C THR A 757 -1.61 -39.32 48.31
N ASP A 758 -2.61 -38.76 47.62
CA ASP A 758 -3.99 -39.25 47.71
C ASP A 758 -4.50 -39.58 46.30
N SER A 759 -4.81 -40.85 46.07
CA SER A 759 -5.10 -41.39 44.74
C SER A 759 -6.59 -41.21 44.40
N SER A 760 -6.96 -39.99 44.00
CA SER A 760 -8.32 -39.64 43.59
C SER A 760 -8.39 -39.40 42.08
N SER A 761 -9.06 -40.29 41.36
CA SER A 761 -9.41 -40.11 39.95
C SER A 761 -10.55 -39.11 39.81
N ALA A 762 -10.22 -37.82 39.78
CA ALA A 762 -11.17 -36.75 39.48
C ALA A 762 -11.18 -36.43 37.98
N VAL A 763 -12.37 -36.23 37.41
CA VAL A 763 -12.55 -35.82 36.01
C VAL A 763 -11.94 -34.44 35.80
N ALA A 764 -11.13 -34.25 34.75
CA ALA A 764 -10.66 -32.93 34.37
C ALA A 764 -11.85 -32.06 33.95
N GLU A 765 -12.04 -30.93 34.63
CA GLU A 765 -13.06 -29.92 34.30
C GLU A 765 -12.98 -29.55 32.81
N PRO A 766 -14.08 -29.55 32.04
CA PRO A 766 -14.05 -29.21 30.61
C PRO A 766 -13.40 -27.85 30.32
N ALA A 767 -13.58 -26.88 31.22
CA ALA A 767 -12.94 -25.56 31.15
C ALA A 767 -11.40 -25.59 31.28
N SER A 768 -10.85 -26.59 31.97
CA SER A 768 -9.38 -26.76 32.09
C SER A 768 -8.77 -27.25 30.77
N GLN A 769 -9.45 -28.17 30.09
CA GLN A 769 -9.01 -28.69 28.79
C GLN A 769 -9.09 -27.61 27.70
N SER A 770 -10.16 -26.80 27.67
CA SER A 770 -10.28 -25.72 26.68
C SER A 770 -9.22 -24.63 26.83
N VAL A 771 -8.87 -24.21 28.06
CA VAL A 771 -7.83 -23.18 28.28
C VAL A 771 -6.46 -23.68 27.80
N SER A 772 -6.11 -24.94 28.10
CA SER A 772 -4.86 -25.52 27.60
C SER A 772 -4.82 -25.63 26.07
N ALA A 773 -5.94 -25.93 25.41
CA ALA A 773 -5.99 -26.01 23.94
C ALA A 773 -5.80 -24.64 23.25
N PHE A 774 -6.31 -23.55 23.84
CA PHE A 774 -5.99 -22.20 23.36
C PHE A 774 -4.52 -21.86 23.58
N GLU A 775 -4.01 -22.08 24.79
CA GLU A 775 -2.63 -21.76 25.15
C GLU A 775 -1.59 -22.55 24.32
N GLU A 776 -1.89 -23.81 23.98
CA GLU A 776 -1.12 -24.64 23.05
C GLU A 776 -1.13 -24.04 21.64
N ARG A 777 -2.30 -23.70 21.07
CA ARG A 777 -2.41 -23.05 19.75
C ARG A 777 -1.59 -21.76 19.66
N PHE A 778 -1.74 -20.87 20.64
CA PHE A 778 -1.02 -19.59 20.65
C PHE A 778 0.49 -19.79 20.80
N THR A 779 0.93 -20.68 21.70
CA THR A 779 2.36 -20.99 21.88
C THR A 779 2.98 -21.57 20.60
N LEU A 780 2.31 -22.53 19.95
CA LEU A 780 2.81 -23.17 18.72
C LEU A 780 2.97 -22.20 17.55
N GLN A 781 2.02 -21.28 17.34
CA GLN A 781 2.11 -20.29 16.26
C GLN A 781 3.34 -19.38 16.40
N PHE A 782 3.60 -18.89 17.62
CA PHE A 782 4.79 -18.07 17.87
C PHE A 782 6.09 -18.89 17.90
N GLN A 783 6.07 -20.15 18.35
CA GLN A 783 7.25 -21.03 18.23
C GLN A 783 7.66 -21.26 16.77
N GLN A 784 6.69 -21.52 15.89
CA GLN A 784 6.93 -21.74 14.47
C GLN A 784 7.45 -20.48 13.77
N TYR A 785 6.84 -19.31 14.03
CA TYR A 785 7.22 -18.06 13.37
C TYR A 785 8.53 -17.45 13.89
N LEU A 786 8.78 -17.51 15.20
CA LEU A 786 9.96 -16.92 15.84
C LEU A 786 11.18 -17.85 15.89
N GLU A 787 11.08 -19.06 15.33
CA GLU A 787 12.12 -20.10 15.31
C GLU A 787 12.55 -20.56 16.72
N LEU A 788 11.58 -20.80 17.61
CA LEU A 788 11.83 -21.17 19.01
C LEU A 788 11.79 -22.69 19.25
N PRO A 789 12.44 -23.19 20.32
CA PRO A 789 12.36 -24.61 20.71
C PRO A 789 10.93 -25.09 20.95
N THR A 790 10.58 -26.21 20.33
CA THR A 790 9.22 -26.80 20.33
C THR A 790 8.83 -27.46 21.66
N ASP A 791 9.77 -27.59 22.61
CA ASP A 791 9.61 -28.21 23.93
C ASP A 791 9.24 -27.23 25.06
N THR A 792 8.82 -26.00 24.73
CA THR A 792 8.40 -24.97 25.69
C THR A 792 7.30 -25.50 26.64
N PRO A 793 7.51 -25.53 27.97
CA PRO A 793 6.51 -26.07 28.91
C PRO A 793 5.25 -25.20 28.99
N LEU A 794 4.14 -25.72 28.47
CA LEU A 794 2.83 -25.06 28.52
C LEU A 794 2.35 -24.87 29.97
N LYS A 795 1.86 -23.67 30.29
CA LYS A 795 1.27 -23.36 31.60
C LYS A 795 -0.16 -23.91 31.68
N THR A 796 -0.44 -24.66 32.75
CA THR A 796 -1.80 -25.14 33.06
C THR A 796 -2.68 -24.01 33.61
N LEU A 797 -4.01 -24.16 33.49
CA LEU A 797 -4.98 -23.23 34.11
C LEU A 797 -4.74 -23.00 35.62
N GLY A 798 -4.21 -23.99 36.34
CA GLY A 798 -3.79 -23.82 37.75
C GLY A 798 -2.68 -22.79 37.88
N GLN A 799 -1.55 -23.03 37.19
CA GLN A 799 -0.39 -22.14 37.18
C GLN A 799 -0.73 -20.72 36.67
N THR A 800 -1.63 -20.61 35.68
CA THR A 800 -2.13 -19.32 35.19
C THR A 800 -2.91 -18.57 36.29
N ARG A 801 -3.76 -19.26 37.08
CA ARG A 801 -4.40 -18.63 38.24
C ARG A 801 -3.40 -18.26 39.32
N ASP A 802 -2.42 -19.12 39.62
CA ASP A 802 -1.39 -18.87 40.63
C ASP A 802 -0.55 -17.63 40.28
N ILE A 803 -0.26 -17.42 38.99
CA ILE A 803 0.37 -16.19 38.48
C ILE A 803 -0.53 -14.98 38.71
N LEU A 804 -1.80 -15.01 38.26
CA LEU A 804 -2.73 -13.89 38.41
C LEU A 804 -3.02 -13.54 39.88
N LEU A 805 -3.10 -14.54 40.76
CA LEU A 805 -3.17 -14.39 42.23
C LEU A 805 -1.94 -13.68 42.77
N LYS A 806 -0.75 -14.11 42.35
CA LYS A 806 0.50 -13.53 42.81
C LYS A 806 0.64 -12.05 42.40
N ILE A 807 0.20 -11.67 41.20
CA ILE A 807 0.13 -10.25 40.80
C ILE A 807 -0.84 -9.47 41.69
N GLU A 808 -2.01 -10.04 42.02
CA GLU A 808 -2.98 -9.41 42.93
C GLU A 808 -2.41 -9.20 44.34
N GLU A 809 -1.59 -10.13 44.84
CA GLU A 809 -0.92 -10.03 46.14
C GLU A 809 0.29 -9.08 46.16
N GLU A 810 1.11 -9.06 45.09
CA GLU A 810 2.32 -8.22 45.03
C GLU A 810 2.05 -6.77 44.58
N THR A 811 0.95 -6.50 43.85
CA THR A 811 0.68 -5.17 43.24
C THR A 811 -0.65 -4.53 43.65
N GLY A 812 -1.59 -5.30 44.20
CA GLY A 812 -2.97 -4.86 44.45
C GLY A 812 -3.84 -4.69 43.18
N VAL A 813 -3.28 -4.92 41.99
CA VAL A 813 -4.00 -4.91 40.71
C VAL A 813 -4.67 -6.26 40.50
N LYS A 814 -5.88 -6.26 39.94
CA LYS A 814 -6.63 -7.48 39.60
C LYS A 814 -6.57 -7.72 38.10
N PRO A 815 -5.61 -8.52 37.61
CA PRO A 815 -5.51 -8.86 36.20
C PRO A 815 -6.51 -9.93 35.77
N ALA A 816 -6.93 -9.83 34.51
CA ALA A 816 -7.68 -10.84 33.79
C ALA A 816 -6.98 -11.14 32.45
N LEU A 817 -6.84 -12.42 32.12
CA LEU A 817 -6.36 -12.88 30.82
C LEU A 817 -7.57 -13.20 29.93
N ILE A 818 -7.64 -12.58 28.76
CA ILE A 818 -8.71 -12.77 27.77
C ILE A 818 -8.08 -13.35 26.50
N TYR A 819 -8.36 -14.62 26.23
CA TYR A 819 -8.13 -15.20 24.91
C TYR A 819 -9.27 -14.79 23.99
N VAL A 820 -8.94 -14.22 22.83
CA VAL A 820 -9.88 -13.81 21.78
C VAL A 820 -9.52 -14.61 20.54
N ALA A 821 -10.36 -15.58 20.18
CA ALA A 821 -10.03 -16.59 19.18
C ALA A 821 -11.21 -16.97 18.29
N PHE A 822 -10.92 -17.38 17.06
CA PHE A 822 -11.92 -17.95 16.16
C PHE A 822 -11.93 -19.48 16.26
N VAL A 823 -13.15 -20.05 16.28
CA VAL A 823 -13.39 -21.49 16.44
C VAL A 823 -14.52 -22.00 15.54
N PRO A 824 -14.58 -23.30 15.18
CA PRO A 824 -15.64 -23.83 14.34
C PRO A 824 -17.03 -23.72 14.97
N GLN A 825 -18.03 -23.34 14.16
CA GLN A 825 -19.43 -23.35 14.57
C GLN A 825 -19.85 -24.75 15.05
N THR A 826 -19.53 -25.80 14.28
CA THR A 826 -19.93 -27.19 14.54
C THR A 826 -18.72 -28.14 14.66
N LEU A 827 -18.11 -28.20 15.83
CA LEU A 827 -17.37 -29.36 16.36
C LEU A 827 -17.42 -29.31 17.91
N THR A 828 -16.88 -30.31 18.61
CA THR A 828 -16.99 -30.41 20.08
C THR A 828 -16.40 -29.20 20.81
N PRO A 829 -17.00 -28.76 21.95
CA PRO A 829 -16.54 -27.58 22.68
C PRO A 829 -15.07 -27.70 23.12
N GLY A 830 -14.30 -26.63 22.92
CA GLY A 830 -12.96 -26.47 23.50
C GLY A 830 -11.77 -26.87 22.61
N VAL A 831 -11.98 -27.23 21.34
CA VAL A 831 -10.87 -27.45 20.38
C VAL A 831 -10.90 -26.35 19.30
N PRO A 832 -9.88 -25.47 19.23
CA PRO A 832 -9.74 -24.51 18.14
C PRO A 832 -9.39 -25.22 16.81
N SER A 833 -9.74 -24.63 15.66
CA SER A 833 -9.28 -25.18 14.38
C SER A 833 -7.84 -24.82 14.07
N SER A 834 -7.22 -25.62 13.20
CA SER A 834 -6.01 -25.25 12.46
C SER A 834 -6.30 -24.69 11.06
N SER A 835 -7.55 -24.73 10.61
CA SER A 835 -7.98 -24.12 9.34
C SER A 835 -8.47 -22.69 9.58
N GLN A 836 -7.83 -21.69 8.99
CA GLN A 836 -8.46 -20.38 8.87
C GLN A 836 -9.70 -20.52 8.00
N ASN A 837 -10.88 -20.25 8.56
CA ASN A 837 -12.15 -20.31 7.83
C ASN A 837 -13.00 -19.11 8.22
N ASP A 838 -13.43 -18.36 7.20
CA ASP A 838 -14.22 -17.13 7.30
C ASP A 838 -15.49 -17.25 8.13
N GLN A 839 -16.05 -18.47 8.21
CA GLN A 839 -17.25 -18.81 8.95
C GLN A 839 -16.98 -19.27 10.40
N GLU A 840 -15.74 -19.32 10.86
CA GLU A 840 -15.46 -19.55 12.29
C GLU A 840 -16.06 -18.44 13.15
N GLN A 841 -16.58 -18.81 14.31
CA GLN A 841 -17.25 -17.90 15.24
C GLN A 841 -16.25 -17.35 16.26
N LEU A 842 -16.38 -16.08 16.60
CA LEU A 842 -15.62 -15.47 17.69
C LEU A 842 -15.98 -16.11 19.04
N GLU A 843 -14.96 -16.54 19.78
CA GLU A 843 -15.07 -17.10 21.11
C GLU A 843 -14.07 -16.43 22.07
N LEU A 844 -14.58 -16.03 23.22
CA LEU A 844 -13.83 -15.34 24.28
C LEU A 844 -13.65 -16.30 25.45
N VAL A 845 -12.43 -16.37 26.00
CA VAL A 845 -12.15 -17.11 27.24
C VAL A 845 -11.46 -16.20 28.24
N LEU A 846 -12.18 -15.90 29.32
CA LEU A 846 -11.76 -15.03 30.43
C LEU A 846 -11.28 -15.88 31.60
N VAL A 847 -10.01 -15.71 31.96
CA VAL A 847 -9.34 -16.35 33.11
C VAL A 847 -8.92 -15.28 34.12
N THR A 848 -9.32 -15.47 35.38
CA THR A 848 -9.03 -14.58 36.51
C THR A 848 -8.31 -15.32 37.63
N SER A 849 -7.65 -14.59 38.52
CA SER A 849 -6.95 -15.14 39.71
C SER A 849 -7.83 -16.08 40.54
N LYS A 850 -9.12 -15.75 40.66
CA LYS A 850 -10.15 -16.47 41.41
C LYS A 850 -11.30 -16.89 40.48
N ASP A 851 -12.26 -17.64 41.02
CA ASP A 851 -13.52 -18.02 40.37
C ASP A 851 -13.41 -18.90 39.09
N SER A 852 -14.56 -19.30 38.54
CA SER A 852 -14.64 -20.12 37.33
C SER A 852 -14.25 -19.34 36.07
N VAL A 853 -13.62 -20.04 35.12
CA VAL A 853 -13.37 -19.52 33.76
C VAL A 853 -14.70 -19.18 33.10
N VAL A 854 -14.78 -18.04 32.43
CA VAL A 854 -15.95 -17.65 31.63
C VAL A 854 -15.61 -17.87 30.16
N ARG A 855 -16.53 -18.47 29.42
CA ARG A 855 -16.36 -18.75 27.99
C ARG A 855 -17.63 -18.36 27.24
N GLN A 856 -17.51 -17.36 26.37
CA GLN A 856 -18.62 -16.81 25.59
C GLN A 856 -18.37 -17.07 24.10
N ARG A 857 -19.37 -17.61 23.40
CA ARG A 857 -19.44 -17.53 21.94
C ARG A 857 -20.29 -16.32 21.58
N VAL A 858 -19.79 -15.51 20.65
CA VAL A 858 -20.45 -14.26 20.26
C VAL A 858 -21.28 -14.57 19.01
N GLU A 859 -22.60 -14.43 19.11
CA GLU A 859 -23.52 -14.73 18.00
C GLU A 859 -23.49 -13.62 16.94
N GLY A 860 -23.49 -14.00 15.66
CA GLY A 860 -23.47 -13.04 14.56
C GLY A 860 -22.11 -12.34 14.33
N SER A 861 -21.00 -12.94 14.77
CA SER A 861 -19.64 -12.44 14.55
C SER A 861 -18.72 -13.55 14.04
N THR A 862 -18.61 -13.68 12.72
CA THR A 862 -17.69 -14.62 12.05
C THR A 862 -16.28 -14.03 11.91
N ARG A 863 -15.28 -14.87 11.59
CA ARG A 863 -13.89 -14.46 11.30
C ARG A 863 -13.86 -13.36 10.24
N GLU A 864 -14.55 -13.53 9.12
CA GLU A 864 -14.67 -12.53 8.05
C GLU A 864 -15.23 -11.20 8.57
N GLN A 865 -16.34 -11.23 9.32
CA GLN A 865 -17.01 -10.02 9.82
C GLN A 865 -16.14 -9.26 10.82
N VAL A 866 -15.52 -9.96 11.77
CA VAL A 866 -14.68 -9.35 12.80
C VAL A 866 -13.39 -8.80 12.20
N LEU A 867 -12.75 -9.52 11.27
CA LEU A 867 -11.55 -9.05 10.57
C LEU A 867 -11.83 -7.94 9.56
N LYS A 868 -13.04 -7.86 8.99
CA LYS A 868 -13.48 -6.70 8.20
C LYS A 868 -13.55 -5.45 9.08
N VAL A 869 -14.33 -5.48 10.16
CA VAL A 869 -14.50 -4.33 11.06
C VAL A 869 -13.17 -3.95 11.75
N ALA A 870 -12.30 -4.92 12.04
CA ALA A 870 -10.94 -4.65 12.55
C ALA A 870 -10.08 -3.85 11.56
N ARG A 871 -10.16 -4.15 10.25
CA ARG A 871 -9.49 -3.38 9.20
C ARG A 871 -10.10 -2.00 9.03
N GLU A 872 -11.43 -1.90 9.01
CA GLU A 872 -12.16 -0.62 8.95
C GLU A 872 -11.75 0.29 10.12
N PHE A 873 -11.81 -0.22 11.35
CA PHE A 873 -11.36 0.49 12.55
C PHE A 873 -9.90 0.95 12.47
N ARG A 874 -8.98 0.08 12.04
CA ARG A 874 -7.55 0.44 11.93
C ARG A 874 -7.33 1.53 10.87
N LEU A 875 -8.01 1.46 9.72
CA LEU A 875 -7.97 2.52 8.69
C LEU A 875 -8.53 3.85 9.23
N GLU A 876 -9.71 3.82 9.83
CA GLU A 876 -10.39 5.03 10.34
C GLU A 876 -9.62 5.70 11.49
N VAL A 877 -9.07 4.93 12.43
CA VAL A 877 -8.36 5.46 13.60
C VAL A 877 -6.95 5.98 13.28
N THR A 878 -6.34 5.47 12.20
CA THR A 878 -5.05 6.00 11.69
C THR A 878 -5.19 7.36 10.98
N ASN A 879 -6.40 7.75 10.59
CA ASN A 879 -6.65 9.05 9.97
C ASN A 879 -6.90 10.13 11.05
N SER A 880 -5.84 10.84 11.46
CA SER A 880 -5.88 11.91 12.47
C SER A 880 -6.81 13.09 12.13
N ASN A 881 -7.15 13.28 10.84
CA ASN A 881 -8.09 14.31 10.41
C ASN A 881 -9.57 13.88 10.60
N ASN A 882 -9.84 12.57 10.73
CA ASN A 882 -11.19 12.01 10.86
C ASN A 882 -11.59 11.88 12.33
N LYS A 883 -12.10 12.98 12.91
CA LYS A 883 -12.37 13.14 14.36
C LYS A 883 -13.17 12.02 15.03
N ASP A 884 -14.12 11.40 14.32
CA ASP A 884 -15.10 10.48 14.92
C ASP A 884 -15.45 9.24 14.07
N GLY A 885 -14.96 9.10 12.83
CA GLY A 885 -15.37 8.01 11.93
C GLY A 885 -15.17 6.61 12.52
N TYR A 886 -14.02 6.40 13.18
CA TYR A 886 -13.66 5.15 13.85
C TYR A 886 -14.65 4.72 14.96
N ARG A 887 -15.56 5.58 15.44
CA ARG A 887 -16.45 5.23 16.58
C ARG A 887 -17.42 4.11 16.27
N ALA A 888 -17.87 3.96 15.03
CA ALA A 888 -18.82 2.90 14.66
C ALA A 888 -18.16 1.52 14.73
N SER A 889 -16.98 1.40 14.11
CA SER A 889 -16.18 0.18 14.09
C SER A 889 -15.57 -0.12 15.48
N ALA A 890 -15.05 0.89 16.18
CA ALA A 890 -14.60 0.78 17.58
C ALA A 890 -15.69 0.28 18.54
N LYS A 891 -16.95 0.71 18.34
CA LYS A 891 -18.09 0.22 19.12
C LYS A 891 -18.46 -1.21 18.77
N GLN A 892 -18.52 -1.55 17.49
CA GLN A 892 -18.84 -2.92 17.08
C GLN A 892 -17.82 -3.94 17.61
N LEU A 893 -16.54 -3.55 17.70
CA LEU A 893 -15.48 -4.33 18.34
C LEU A 893 -15.63 -4.39 19.87
N TYR A 894 -15.98 -3.29 20.54
CA TYR A 894 -16.30 -3.30 21.98
C TYR A 894 -17.48 -4.24 22.28
N ASP A 895 -18.54 -4.17 21.49
CA ASP A 895 -19.76 -4.97 21.66
C ASP A 895 -19.54 -6.47 21.39
N TRP A 896 -18.56 -6.83 20.55
CA TRP A 896 -18.16 -8.21 20.36
C TRP A 896 -17.14 -8.73 21.39
N VAL A 897 -16.16 -7.92 21.81
CA VAL A 897 -15.02 -8.41 22.62
C VAL A 897 -15.17 -8.12 24.13
N ILE A 898 -15.83 -7.05 24.52
CA ILE A 898 -15.86 -6.56 25.91
C ILE A 898 -17.26 -6.68 26.54
N THR A 899 -18.31 -6.25 25.83
CA THR A 899 -19.71 -6.31 26.32
C THR A 899 -20.13 -7.71 26.82
N PRO A 900 -19.74 -8.85 26.20
CA PRO A 900 -20.07 -10.20 26.71
C PRO A 900 -19.38 -10.57 28.03
N LEU A 901 -18.37 -9.81 28.47
CA LEU A 901 -17.56 -10.06 29.66
C LEU A 901 -17.73 -8.98 30.75
N GLU A 902 -18.24 -7.79 30.43
CA GLU A 902 -18.23 -6.61 31.31
C GLU A 902 -18.91 -6.87 32.68
N ALA A 903 -19.98 -7.68 32.72
CA ALA A 903 -20.64 -8.07 33.97
C ALA A 903 -19.73 -8.88 34.91
N ASP A 904 -18.94 -9.82 34.37
CA ASP A 904 -17.98 -10.62 35.14
C ASP A 904 -16.75 -9.81 35.55
N LEU A 905 -16.22 -8.98 34.65
CA LEU A 905 -15.11 -8.07 34.93
C LEU A 905 -15.46 -7.13 36.10
N LYS A 906 -16.67 -6.54 36.06
CA LYS A 906 -17.20 -5.66 37.10
C LYS A 906 -17.50 -6.38 38.41
N ALA A 907 -18.06 -7.59 38.37
CA ALA A 907 -18.37 -8.38 39.57
C ALA A 907 -17.11 -8.82 40.32
N ARG A 908 -16.03 -9.17 39.61
CA ARG A 908 -14.74 -9.57 40.17
C ARG A 908 -13.87 -8.37 40.57
N GLY A 909 -14.19 -7.18 40.03
CA GLY A 909 -13.48 -5.92 40.25
C GLY A 909 -12.14 -5.86 39.52
N ILE A 910 -12.10 -6.37 38.30
CA ILE A 910 -10.92 -6.36 37.42
C ILE A 910 -10.58 -4.92 37.03
N ASN A 911 -9.28 -4.60 36.97
CA ASN A 911 -8.78 -3.29 36.53
C ASN A 911 -7.61 -3.38 35.55
N ASN A 912 -7.08 -4.57 35.26
CA ASN A 912 -6.08 -4.82 34.21
C ASN A 912 -6.54 -5.97 33.28
N LEU A 913 -6.50 -5.75 31.97
CA LEU A 913 -6.86 -6.72 30.94
C LEU A 913 -5.62 -7.10 30.12
N VAL A 914 -5.39 -8.39 29.95
CA VAL A 914 -4.29 -8.95 29.16
C VAL A 914 -4.89 -9.75 28.01
N PHE A 915 -4.66 -9.31 26.78
CA PHE A 915 -5.25 -9.90 25.58
C PHE A 915 -4.30 -10.87 24.89
N VAL A 916 -4.78 -12.08 24.61
CA VAL A 916 -4.12 -13.05 23.72
C VAL A 916 -4.97 -13.14 22.46
N LEU A 917 -4.49 -12.53 21.37
CA LEU A 917 -5.27 -12.30 20.15
C LEU A 917 -4.89 -13.25 19.00
N ASP A 918 -5.93 -13.71 18.29
CA ASP A 918 -5.81 -14.49 17.07
C ASP A 918 -5.19 -13.71 15.89
N THR A 919 -4.75 -14.43 14.86
CA THR A 919 -4.18 -13.83 13.66
C THR A 919 -5.21 -12.96 12.94
N GLY A 920 -4.82 -11.74 12.55
CA GLY A 920 -5.67 -10.70 11.98
C GLY A 920 -6.21 -9.70 13.01
N LEU A 921 -5.98 -9.93 14.31
CA LEU A 921 -6.37 -9.01 15.40
C LEU A 921 -5.18 -8.48 16.20
N ARG A 922 -3.95 -9.00 16.01
CA ARG A 922 -2.80 -8.68 16.89
C ARG A 922 -2.32 -7.24 16.75
N SER A 923 -2.64 -6.58 15.64
CA SER A 923 -2.34 -5.18 15.37
C SER A 923 -3.48 -4.20 15.72
N ILE A 924 -4.55 -4.66 16.38
CA ILE A 924 -5.71 -3.82 16.68
C ILE A 924 -5.48 -2.95 17.93
N PRO A 925 -5.79 -1.64 17.92
CA PRO A 925 -5.62 -0.77 19.08
C PRO A 925 -6.75 -0.97 20.10
N VAL A 926 -6.70 -2.07 20.86
CA VAL A 926 -7.71 -2.45 21.87
C VAL A 926 -8.00 -1.34 22.89
N ALA A 927 -7.02 -0.47 23.19
CA ALA A 927 -7.19 0.70 24.05
C ALA A 927 -8.28 1.67 23.57
N ALA A 928 -8.47 1.77 22.25
CA ALA A 928 -9.44 2.66 21.59
C ALA A 928 -10.76 1.97 21.19
N PHE A 929 -11.01 0.73 21.62
CA PHE A 929 -12.39 0.20 21.61
C PHE A 929 -13.28 1.10 22.48
N HIS A 930 -14.50 1.38 22.05
CA HIS A 930 -15.31 2.47 22.63
C HIS A 930 -16.77 2.06 22.77
N ASP A 931 -17.32 2.03 23.99
CA ASP A 931 -18.64 1.43 24.24
C ASP A 931 -19.83 2.26 23.69
N GLY A 932 -19.58 3.52 23.33
CA GLY A 932 -20.56 4.52 22.95
C GLY A 932 -20.51 5.79 23.82
N GLN A 933 -19.83 5.74 24.96
CA GLN A 933 -19.63 6.84 25.92
C GLN A 933 -18.16 6.96 26.36
N GLU A 934 -17.49 5.84 26.64
CA GLU A 934 -16.12 5.75 27.17
C GLU A 934 -15.24 4.81 26.31
N PHE A 935 -13.95 5.10 26.22
CA PHE A 935 -12.94 4.19 25.68
C PHE A 935 -12.55 3.09 26.69
N LEU A 936 -12.12 1.93 26.20
CA LEU A 936 -11.69 0.81 27.05
C LEU A 936 -10.53 1.21 27.98
N ILE A 937 -9.62 2.07 27.50
CA ILE A 937 -8.49 2.59 28.28
C ILE A 937 -8.91 3.47 29.46
N GLU A 938 -10.14 4.00 29.49
CA GLU A 938 -10.70 4.75 30.63
C GLU A 938 -11.17 3.81 31.74
N LYS A 939 -11.65 2.61 31.37
CA LYS A 939 -12.14 1.59 32.31
C LYS A 939 -11.05 0.65 32.87
N TYR A 940 -10.07 0.24 32.06
CA TYR A 940 -9.02 -0.71 32.47
C TYR A 940 -7.63 -0.32 31.93
N SER A 941 -6.54 -0.73 32.58
CA SER A 941 -5.24 -0.83 31.88
C SER A 941 -5.22 -2.05 30.98
N VAL A 942 -4.56 -1.95 29.83
CA VAL A 942 -4.54 -3.02 28.80
C VAL A 942 -3.12 -3.43 28.41
N GLY A 943 -2.96 -4.67 27.96
CA GLY A 943 -1.74 -5.16 27.34
C GLY A 943 -2.01 -6.38 26.45
N LEU A 944 -1.06 -6.70 25.59
CA LEU A 944 -1.05 -7.84 24.66
C LEU A 944 -0.02 -8.88 25.10
N MET A 945 -0.33 -10.15 24.94
CA MET A 945 0.56 -11.26 25.31
C MET A 945 0.52 -12.36 24.22
N PRO A 946 1.68 -12.75 23.64
CA PRO A 946 1.74 -13.78 22.59
C PRO A 946 1.19 -15.14 23.02
N SER A 947 1.66 -15.62 24.18
CA SER A 947 1.04 -16.65 25.00
C SER A 947 1.55 -16.48 26.44
N ILE A 948 0.84 -17.01 27.45
CA ILE A 948 1.35 -16.90 28.82
C ILE A 948 2.57 -17.81 29.03
N SER A 949 2.68 -18.91 28.30
CA SER A 949 3.80 -19.87 28.36
C SER A 949 5.11 -19.31 27.81
N LEU A 950 5.04 -18.49 26.76
CA LEU A 950 6.19 -17.80 26.16
C LEU A 950 6.61 -16.52 26.91
N SER A 951 5.78 -16.03 27.84
CA SER A 951 6.00 -14.76 28.54
C SER A 951 6.59 -14.95 29.93
N ASP A 952 7.61 -14.16 30.29
CA ASP A 952 8.13 -14.12 31.67
C ASP A 952 7.21 -13.27 32.56
N THR A 953 6.22 -13.95 33.15
CA THR A 953 5.21 -13.37 34.05
C THR A 953 5.71 -13.07 35.47
N ARG A 954 7.02 -13.09 35.74
CA ARG A 954 7.56 -12.78 37.07
C ARG A 954 7.59 -11.27 37.29
N TYR A 955 6.66 -10.74 38.09
CA TYR A 955 6.65 -9.33 38.49
C TYR A 955 8.00 -8.86 39.05
N ARG A 956 8.32 -7.59 38.78
CA ARG A 956 9.41 -6.85 39.40
C ARG A 956 9.12 -5.35 39.29
N ASP A 957 9.10 -4.66 40.41
CA ASP A 957 9.00 -3.19 40.42
C ASP A 957 10.19 -2.57 39.66
N VAL A 958 9.87 -1.73 38.66
CA VAL A 958 10.87 -1.07 37.80
C VAL A 958 11.41 0.23 38.38
N LYS A 959 10.78 0.80 39.43
CA LYS A 959 11.05 2.17 39.94
C LYS A 959 12.49 2.44 40.39
N ASN A 960 13.25 1.40 40.69
CA ASN A 960 14.64 1.48 41.13
C ASN A 960 15.65 0.95 40.08
N LEU A 961 15.20 0.71 38.85
CA LEU A 961 16.04 0.26 37.74
C LEU A 961 16.52 1.47 36.93
N GLN A 962 17.77 1.45 36.48
CA GLN A 962 18.27 2.50 35.59
C GLN A 962 17.91 2.22 34.14
N VAL A 963 17.68 3.32 33.40
CA VAL A 963 17.41 3.31 31.95
C VAL A 963 18.69 3.48 31.14
N LEU A 964 18.84 2.70 30.07
CA LEU A 964 19.73 3.01 28.96
C LEU A 964 18.86 3.55 27.82
N ALA A 965 18.89 4.86 27.64
CA ALA A 965 18.20 5.56 26.57
C ALA A 965 19.18 5.76 25.42
N MET A 966 18.83 5.33 24.21
CA MET A 966 19.65 5.52 23.01
C MET A 966 18.78 5.90 21.82
N GLY A 967 19.30 6.66 20.87
CA GLY A 967 18.51 7.04 19.70
C GLY A 967 19.29 7.74 18.60
N ALA A 968 18.65 7.88 17.45
CA ALA A 968 19.16 8.65 16.32
C ALA A 968 18.11 9.69 15.93
N ALA A 969 18.56 10.93 15.78
CA ALA A 969 17.76 12.08 15.35
C ALA A 969 18.04 12.48 13.90
N LYS A 970 19.21 12.08 13.37
CA LYS A 970 19.61 12.23 11.96
C LYS A 970 19.82 10.85 11.34
N PHE A 971 19.50 10.72 10.06
CA PHE A 971 19.68 9.50 9.25
C PHE A 971 20.15 9.87 7.85
N SER A 972 20.71 8.92 7.11
CA SER A 972 21.11 9.10 5.71
C SER A 972 20.07 8.58 4.70
N ASP A 973 19.10 7.80 5.17
CA ASP A 973 18.13 7.08 4.32
C ASP A 973 16.69 7.11 4.86
N GLN A 974 16.39 7.98 5.84
CA GLN A 974 15.07 8.16 6.48
C GLN A 974 14.91 9.62 6.96
N GLU A 975 13.67 10.04 7.21
CA GLU A 975 13.35 11.37 7.80
C GLU A 975 14.05 11.62 9.14
N PRO A 976 14.50 12.86 9.45
CA PRO A 976 15.02 13.21 10.77
C PRO A 976 13.93 13.13 11.85
N LEU A 977 14.35 12.86 13.08
CA LEU A 977 13.48 12.79 14.27
C LEU A 977 13.94 13.83 15.31
N PRO A 978 13.64 15.13 15.11
CA PRO A 978 14.17 16.21 15.94
C PRO A 978 13.71 16.18 17.41
N ALA A 979 12.65 15.48 17.79
CA ALA A 979 12.28 15.31 19.19
C ALA A 979 13.21 14.36 19.98
N VAL A 980 13.88 13.41 19.31
CA VAL A 980 14.71 12.37 19.94
C VAL A 980 15.78 12.91 20.91
N PRO A 981 16.57 13.97 20.60
CA PRO A 981 17.54 14.52 21.54
C PRO A 981 16.89 15.06 22.82
N ILE A 982 15.68 15.64 22.71
CA ILE A 982 14.91 16.11 23.87
C ILE A 982 14.32 14.94 24.66
N GLU A 983 13.77 13.93 23.97
CA GLU A 983 13.24 12.72 24.60
C GLU A 983 14.30 12.04 25.49
N LEU A 984 15.46 11.71 24.90
CA LEU A 984 16.57 11.06 25.62
C LEU A 984 17.08 11.93 26.80
N SER A 985 17.16 13.25 26.60
CA SER A 985 17.62 14.20 27.61
C SER A 985 16.67 14.28 28.81
N LEU A 986 15.36 14.45 28.57
CA LEU A 986 14.35 14.54 29.63
C LEU A 986 14.22 13.23 30.39
N ILE A 987 14.22 12.09 29.68
CA ILE A 987 14.16 10.75 30.27
C ILE A 987 15.30 10.53 31.27
N THR A 988 16.51 11.00 30.99
CA THR A 988 17.71 10.70 31.79
C THR A 988 18.15 11.81 32.76
N SER A 989 17.72 13.05 32.54
CA SER A 989 18.06 14.21 33.38
C SER A 989 16.99 14.56 34.42
N SER A 990 15.71 14.37 34.09
CA SER A 990 14.57 14.86 34.90
C SER A 990 13.63 13.73 35.31
N LEU A 991 13.25 12.87 34.36
CA LEU A 991 12.20 11.89 34.56
C LEU A 991 12.71 10.59 35.19
N TRP A 992 13.90 10.11 34.85
CA TRP A 992 14.41 8.82 35.31
C TRP A 992 15.93 8.83 35.50
N GLN A 993 16.47 7.86 36.25
CA GLN A 993 17.93 7.71 36.41
C GLN A 993 18.49 6.80 35.32
N GLY A 994 19.51 7.25 34.57
CA GLY A 994 20.05 6.47 33.46
C GLY A 994 21.29 7.07 32.78
N LYS A 995 21.54 6.58 31.55
CA LYS A 995 22.45 7.17 30.58
C LYS A 995 21.72 7.38 29.25
N SER A 996 22.06 8.46 28.55
CA SER A 996 21.61 8.78 27.18
C SER A 996 22.76 8.66 26.18
N PHE A 997 22.49 8.16 24.97
CA PHE A 997 23.43 8.11 23.85
C PHE A 997 22.70 8.49 22.55
N LEU A 998 23.29 9.35 21.73
CA LEU A 998 22.63 9.96 20.57
C LEU A 998 23.50 9.77 19.32
N ASN A 999 22.85 9.62 18.15
CA ASN A 999 23.49 9.59 16.83
C ASN A 999 24.70 8.64 16.78
N ASP A 1000 25.92 9.15 16.63
CA ASP A 1000 27.14 8.35 16.47
C ASP A 1000 27.49 7.45 17.68
N ASP A 1001 26.99 7.76 18.87
CA ASP A 1001 27.03 6.86 20.02
C ASP A 1001 25.95 5.74 19.99
N PHE A 1002 24.89 5.88 19.18
CA PHE A 1002 23.80 4.90 19.04
C PHE A 1002 24.13 3.78 18.05
N THR A 1003 25.15 2.99 18.41
CA THR A 1003 25.60 1.82 17.65
C THR A 1003 25.32 0.52 18.40
N LEU A 1004 25.25 -0.59 17.66
CA LEU A 1004 25.11 -1.94 18.23
C LEU A 1004 26.26 -2.30 19.18
N GLU A 1005 27.47 -1.81 18.88
CA GLU A 1005 28.65 -2.03 19.72
C GLU A 1005 28.51 -1.31 21.06
N ASN A 1006 28.15 -0.02 21.06
CA ASN A 1006 27.98 0.73 22.31
C ASN A 1006 26.79 0.20 23.14
N LEU A 1007 25.65 -0.12 22.49
CA LEU A 1007 24.50 -0.75 23.16
C LEU A 1007 24.92 -2.02 23.94
N ASN A 1008 25.70 -2.90 23.30
CA ASN A 1008 26.23 -4.10 23.95
C ASN A 1008 27.28 -3.77 25.02
N ALA A 1009 28.16 -2.80 24.79
CA ALA A 1009 29.19 -2.40 25.75
C ALA A 1009 28.61 -1.81 27.05
N GLN A 1010 27.62 -0.90 26.96
CA GLN A 1010 26.95 -0.34 28.14
C GLN A 1010 26.21 -1.43 28.94
N ARG A 1011 25.56 -2.37 28.24
CA ARG A 1011 24.87 -3.53 28.81
C ARG A 1011 25.80 -4.50 29.53
N GLN A 1012 27.04 -4.66 29.05
CA GLN A 1012 28.08 -5.45 29.73
C GLN A 1012 28.68 -4.72 30.94
N GLN A 1013 28.79 -3.38 30.88
CA GLN A 1013 29.28 -2.56 32.00
C GLN A 1013 28.30 -2.49 33.18
N GLN A 1014 26.99 -2.41 32.92
CA GLN A 1014 25.98 -2.22 33.97
C GLN A 1014 24.63 -2.89 33.63
N PRO A 1015 23.94 -3.49 34.62
CA PRO A 1015 22.57 -3.99 34.46
C PRO A 1015 21.54 -2.86 34.36
N PHE A 1016 21.40 -2.29 33.16
CA PHE A 1016 20.24 -1.47 32.80
C PHE A 1016 19.00 -2.34 32.68
N GLY A 1017 17.99 -2.04 33.51
CA GLY A 1017 16.74 -2.80 33.60
C GLY A 1017 15.63 -2.25 32.71
N ILE A 1018 15.76 -1.01 32.25
CA ILE A 1018 14.92 -0.40 31.20
C ILE A 1018 15.82 -0.07 30.03
N ILE A 1019 15.42 -0.44 28.82
CA ILE A 1019 16.08 -0.04 27.56
C ILE A 1019 15.09 0.80 26.77
N HIS A 1020 15.51 1.93 26.24
CA HIS A 1020 14.67 2.83 25.48
C HIS A 1020 15.38 3.23 24.19
N LEU A 1021 14.77 2.94 23.05
CA LEU A 1021 15.31 3.16 21.71
C LEU A 1021 14.38 4.13 20.95
N ALA A 1022 14.88 5.30 20.58
CA ALA A 1022 14.13 6.35 19.91
C ALA A 1022 14.73 6.63 18.52
N THR A 1023 14.03 6.21 17.47
CA THR A 1023 14.61 6.01 16.12
C THR A 1023 13.50 5.57 15.12
N HIS A 1024 13.86 5.22 13.89
CA HIS A 1024 12.97 4.47 12.99
C HIS A 1024 13.04 2.95 13.24
N ALA A 1025 11.94 2.26 12.99
CA ALA A 1025 11.91 0.79 12.88
C ALA A 1025 10.82 0.41 11.88
N ASP A 1026 10.97 -0.71 11.18
CA ASP A 1026 10.01 -1.17 10.18
C ASP A 1026 9.73 -2.67 10.35
N PHE A 1027 8.45 -3.02 10.51
CA PHE A 1027 7.98 -4.40 10.67
C PHE A 1027 7.34 -4.89 9.37
N GLN A 1028 8.14 -5.61 8.57
CA GLN A 1028 7.81 -6.10 7.24
C GLN A 1028 7.35 -7.58 7.24
N PRO A 1029 6.52 -7.99 6.26
CA PRO A 1029 6.09 -9.37 6.05
C PRO A 1029 7.22 -10.38 5.81
N GLY A 1030 6.87 -11.67 5.85
CA GLY A 1030 7.77 -12.78 5.58
C GLY A 1030 8.81 -13.00 6.68
N LYS A 1031 10.08 -13.09 6.26
CA LYS A 1031 11.20 -13.50 7.12
C LYS A 1031 11.55 -12.44 8.16
N LEU A 1032 11.93 -12.88 9.34
CA LEU A 1032 12.43 -12.05 10.46
C LEU A 1032 13.61 -11.12 10.07
N THR A 1033 14.35 -11.42 9.00
CA THR A 1033 15.40 -10.57 8.44
C THR A 1033 14.89 -9.28 7.79
N ASN A 1034 13.63 -9.28 7.33
CA ASN A 1034 13.02 -8.16 6.62
C ASN A 1034 12.73 -7.00 7.59
N SER A 1035 12.20 -7.35 8.78
CA SER A 1035 11.92 -6.40 9.87
C SER A 1035 13.21 -5.91 10.56
N TYR A 1036 13.26 -4.63 10.93
CA TYR A 1036 14.45 -4.02 11.56
C TYR A 1036 14.17 -2.81 12.46
N ILE A 1037 15.09 -2.54 13.38
CA ILE A 1037 15.25 -1.27 14.10
C ILE A 1037 16.45 -0.54 13.49
N GLN A 1038 16.30 0.73 13.15
CA GLN A 1038 17.40 1.58 12.68
C GLN A 1038 18.31 1.96 13.85
N LEU A 1039 19.59 1.65 13.72
CA LEU A 1039 20.66 2.23 14.54
C LEU A 1039 21.40 3.25 13.66
N TRP A 1040 22.32 4.04 14.24
CA TRP A 1040 23.06 5.05 13.48
C TRP A 1040 23.83 4.49 12.29
N ASN A 1041 24.52 3.36 12.48
CA ASN A 1041 25.43 2.78 11.50
C ASN A 1041 24.93 1.46 10.89
N SER A 1042 23.74 0.97 11.26
CA SER A 1042 23.30 -0.38 10.94
C SER A 1042 21.80 -0.61 11.17
N LYS A 1043 21.22 -1.59 10.46
CA LYS A 1043 19.83 -2.03 10.62
C LYS A 1043 19.78 -3.32 11.44
N LEU A 1044 19.41 -3.20 12.72
CA LEU A 1044 19.30 -4.30 13.68
C LEU A 1044 18.05 -5.14 13.37
N ARG A 1045 18.24 -6.35 12.82
CA ARG A 1045 17.13 -7.19 12.33
C ARG A 1045 16.42 -7.94 13.45
N LEU A 1046 15.12 -8.24 13.26
CA LEU A 1046 14.30 -8.91 14.28
C LEU A 1046 14.85 -10.30 14.66
N ASN A 1047 15.50 -11.02 13.73
CA ASN A 1047 16.18 -12.28 14.07
C ASN A 1047 17.40 -12.10 14.99
N GLN A 1048 18.04 -10.94 14.99
CA GLN A 1048 19.25 -10.66 15.78
C GLN A 1048 18.94 -10.24 17.22
N LEU A 1049 17.70 -9.85 17.56
CA LEU A 1049 17.37 -9.40 18.92
C LEU A 1049 17.63 -10.48 19.99
N SER A 1050 17.46 -11.75 19.64
CA SER A 1050 17.78 -12.89 20.52
C SER A 1050 19.28 -13.06 20.81
N GLU A 1051 20.16 -12.44 20.01
CA GLU A 1051 21.62 -12.51 20.16
C GLU A 1051 22.14 -11.48 21.19
N LEU A 1052 21.33 -10.48 21.55
CA LEU A 1052 21.71 -9.34 22.40
C LEU A 1052 21.76 -9.64 23.91
N GLY A 1053 21.42 -10.87 24.31
CA GLY A 1053 21.50 -11.31 25.72
C GLY A 1053 20.68 -10.47 26.69
N TRP A 1054 19.56 -9.87 26.26
CA TRP A 1054 18.74 -8.98 27.09
C TRP A 1054 18.10 -9.66 28.32
N ASN A 1055 18.10 -10.99 28.37
CA ASN A 1055 17.73 -11.78 29.55
C ASN A 1055 18.83 -11.84 30.65
N ASN A 1056 20.08 -11.45 30.36
CA ASN A 1056 21.21 -11.52 31.29
C ASN A 1056 22.21 -10.35 31.11
N PRO A 1057 22.17 -9.31 31.97
CA PRO A 1057 21.24 -9.09 33.07
C PRO A 1057 19.82 -8.72 32.57
N PRO A 1058 18.74 -9.17 33.21
CA PRO A 1058 17.39 -9.10 32.64
C PRO A 1058 16.87 -7.66 32.46
N VAL A 1059 16.43 -7.37 31.23
CA VAL A 1059 15.64 -6.19 30.86
C VAL A 1059 14.16 -6.46 31.20
N GLU A 1060 13.60 -5.54 31.96
CA GLU A 1060 12.24 -5.61 32.50
C GLU A 1060 11.23 -4.82 31.65
N LEU A 1061 11.72 -3.82 30.91
CA LEU A 1061 10.96 -3.01 29.97
C LEU A 1061 11.88 -2.57 28.82
N LEU A 1062 11.49 -2.91 27.59
CA LEU A 1062 11.96 -2.28 26.36
C LEU A 1062 10.93 -1.23 25.94
N VAL A 1063 11.37 -0.04 25.58
CA VAL A 1063 10.53 1.00 24.95
C VAL A 1063 11.09 1.27 23.57
N LEU A 1064 10.34 0.95 22.52
CA LEU A 1064 10.62 1.39 21.17
C LEU A 1064 9.78 2.64 20.90
N SER A 1065 10.41 3.82 21.00
CA SER A 1065 9.89 5.10 20.50
C SER A 1065 10.15 5.16 18.99
N ALA A 1066 9.64 4.13 18.28
CA ALA A 1066 10.13 3.73 16.95
C ALA A 1066 9.26 2.60 16.33
N CYS A 1067 8.26 2.88 15.48
CA CYS A 1067 7.66 1.89 14.55
C CYS A 1067 7.02 2.51 13.30
N ARG A 1068 7.26 1.86 12.15
CA ARG A 1068 6.36 1.65 11.01
C ARG A 1068 5.97 0.17 11.03
N THR A 1069 4.74 -0.15 10.68
CA THR A 1069 4.25 -1.55 10.60
C THR A 1069 3.56 -1.78 9.27
N ALA A 1070 3.83 -2.90 8.60
CA ALA A 1070 3.00 -3.31 7.47
C ALA A 1070 1.55 -3.57 7.93
N LEU A 1071 0.61 -2.88 7.28
CA LEU A 1071 -0.82 -2.98 7.58
C LEU A 1071 -1.39 -4.31 7.04
N GLY A 1072 -2.20 -4.99 7.85
CA GLY A 1072 -3.02 -6.13 7.41
C GLY A 1072 -2.33 -7.46 7.10
N ASN A 1073 -1.00 -7.59 7.23
CA ASN A 1073 -0.28 -8.85 6.98
C ASN A 1073 -0.04 -9.65 8.27
N GLU A 1074 -0.35 -10.95 8.23
CA GLU A 1074 -0.29 -11.87 9.38
C GLU A 1074 1.11 -12.09 9.96
N GLU A 1075 2.14 -12.01 9.12
CA GLU A 1075 3.54 -12.25 9.50
C GLU A 1075 4.12 -11.01 10.17
N ALA A 1076 3.81 -9.81 9.66
CA ALA A 1076 4.13 -8.55 10.32
C ALA A 1076 3.42 -8.42 11.68
N GLU A 1077 2.16 -8.88 11.79
CA GLU A 1077 1.46 -9.02 13.07
C GLU A 1077 2.19 -9.97 14.05
N LEU A 1078 2.67 -11.12 13.57
CA LEU A 1078 3.44 -12.08 14.36
C LEU A 1078 4.82 -11.53 14.76
N GLY A 1079 5.48 -10.76 13.88
CA GLY A 1079 6.74 -10.08 14.17
C GLY A 1079 6.60 -9.00 15.24
N PHE A 1080 5.57 -8.17 15.16
CA PHE A 1080 5.25 -7.15 16.17
C PHE A 1080 4.85 -7.77 17.51
N ALA A 1081 3.86 -8.67 17.53
CA ALA A 1081 3.42 -9.30 18.78
C ALA A 1081 4.53 -10.19 19.38
N GLY A 1082 5.29 -10.90 18.55
CA GLY A 1082 6.39 -11.75 18.96
C GLY A 1082 7.64 -11.00 19.44
N LEU A 1083 7.69 -9.67 19.28
CA LEU A 1083 8.84 -8.82 19.56
C LEU A 1083 9.42 -9.04 20.96
N ALA A 1084 8.60 -8.98 22.02
CA ALA A 1084 9.07 -9.17 23.40
C ALA A 1084 9.70 -10.55 23.63
N VAL A 1085 9.14 -11.59 23.00
CA VAL A 1085 9.61 -12.98 23.10
C VAL A 1085 10.94 -13.16 22.35
N LYS A 1086 11.05 -12.67 21.11
CA LYS A 1086 12.30 -12.76 20.32
C LYS A 1086 13.42 -11.89 20.91
N ALA A 1087 13.06 -10.76 21.52
CA ALA A 1087 13.95 -9.90 22.29
C ALA A 1087 14.39 -10.49 23.64
N GLY A 1088 13.68 -11.49 24.17
CA GLY A 1088 13.97 -12.07 25.49
C GLY A 1088 13.76 -11.10 26.67
N VAL A 1089 12.90 -10.09 26.49
CA VAL A 1089 12.53 -9.12 27.53
C VAL A 1089 11.18 -9.49 28.15
N LYS A 1090 10.88 -9.01 29.36
CA LYS A 1090 9.55 -9.27 29.97
C LYS A 1090 8.43 -8.47 29.32
N SER A 1091 8.73 -7.23 28.91
CA SER A 1091 7.73 -6.25 28.46
C SER A 1091 8.35 -5.39 27.36
N THR A 1092 7.62 -5.16 26.27
CA THR A 1092 7.96 -4.17 25.24
C THR A 1092 6.82 -3.16 25.09
N VAL A 1093 7.12 -1.87 24.92
CA VAL A 1093 6.21 -0.86 24.37
C VAL A 1093 6.64 -0.55 22.94
N GLY A 1094 5.69 -0.48 22.01
CA GLY A 1094 5.91 -0.15 20.60
C GLY A 1094 4.61 0.26 19.91
N SER A 1095 4.70 0.88 18.73
CA SER A 1095 3.57 1.47 18.01
C SER A 1095 3.01 0.61 16.87
N LEU A 1096 1.69 0.68 16.70
CA LEU A 1096 0.86 -0.10 15.78
C LEU A 1096 0.73 0.52 14.37
N TRP A 1097 1.32 1.68 14.14
CA TRP A 1097 1.36 2.42 12.87
C TRP A 1097 2.41 3.55 12.96
N TYR A 1098 2.63 4.28 11.86
CA TYR A 1098 3.51 5.45 11.82
C TYR A 1098 2.97 6.59 12.70
N VAL A 1099 3.78 7.06 13.65
CA VAL A 1099 3.41 8.04 14.68
C VAL A 1099 4.07 9.40 14.45
N SER A 1100 3.44 10.47 14.95
CA SER A 1100 4.03 11.81 14.96
C SER A 1100 5.12 11.90 16.06
N ASP A 1101 6.25 12.51 15.71
CA ASP A 1101 7.42 12.71 16.59
C ASP A 1101 7.04 13.48 17.88
N GLN A 1102 6.25 14.54 17.71
CA GLN A 1102 5.79 15.43 18.79
C GLN A 1102 4.78 14.75 19.73
N GLY A 1103 3.83 13.99 19.17
CA GLY A 1103 2.87 13.21 19.96
C GLY A 1103 3.53 12.04 20.69
N THR A 1104 4.58 11.46 20.10
CA THR A 1104 5.38 10.40 20.71
C THR A 1104 6.19 10.91 21.89
N LEU A 1105 6.91 12.04 21.74
CA LEU A 1105 7.57 12.73 22.85
C LEU A 1105 6.60 12.98 24.01
N GLY A 1106 5.39 13.48 23.72
CA GLY A 1106 4.33 13.70 24.69
C GLY A 1106 3.93 12.43 25.46
N LEU A 1107 3.69 11.33 24.75
CA LEU A 1107 3.33 10.05 25.36
C LEU A 1107 4.47 9.48 26.21
N MET A 1108 5.71 9.52 25.71
CA MET A 1108 6.86 8.89 26.36
C MET A 1108 7.32 9.68 27.59
N MET A 1109 7.29 11.00 27.55
CA MET A 1109 7.43 11.83 28.76
C MET A 1109 6.39 11.43 29.82
N GLN A 1110 5.11 11.32 29.44
CA GLN A 1110 4.07 10.90 30.38
C GLN A 1110 4.29 9.47 30.89
N LEU A 1111 4.70 8.52 30.04
CA LEU A 1111 5.02 7.15 30.47
C LEU A 1111 6.07 7.15 31.59
N TYR A 1112 7.18 7.88 31.44
CA TYR A 1112 8.21 7.97 32.49
C TYR A 1112 7.78 8.78 33.73
N GLN A 1113 6.92 9.79 33.59
CA GLN A 1113 6.28 10.44 34.75
C GLN A 1113 5.41 9.43 35.53
N GLN A 1114 4.59 8.64 34.84
CA GLN A 1114 3.60 7.73 35.43
C GLN A 1114 4.17 6.38 35.90
N LEU A 1115 5.35 5.95 35.41
CA LEU A 1115 6.06 4.77 35.91
C LEU A 1115 6.48 4.87 37.39
N LYS A 1116 6.54 6.09 37.96
CA LYS A 1116 6.79 6.30 39.40
C LYS A 1116 5.58 6.00 40.29
N PRO A 1117 4.38 6.59 40.09
CA PRO A 1117 3.19 6.27 40.89
C PRO A 1117 2.60 4.89 40.59
N ALA A 1118 2.58 4.44 39.34
CA ALA A 1118 1.87 3.22 38.92
C ALA A 1118 2.33 1.95 39.65
N SER A 1119 1.42 0.99 39.86
CA SER A 1119 1.72 -0.33 40.46
C SER A 1119 2.28 -1.34 39.45
N ILE A 1120 1.91 -1.21 38.18
CA ILE A 1120 2.34 -2.04 37.04
C ILE A 1120 2.63 -1.17 35.81
N LYS A 1121 3.43 -1.69 34.88
CA LYS A 1121 3.86 -0.98 33.66
C LYS A 1121 2.67 -0.56 32.78
N ALA A 1122 1.67 -1.41 32.59
CA ALA A 1122 0.50 -1.09 31.77
C ALA A 1122 -0.42 -0.01 32.38
N GLU A 1123 -0.38 0.19 33.71
CA GLU A 1123 -1.10 1.31 34.33
C GLU A 1123 -0.38 2.64 34.06
N ALA A 1124 0.96 2.65 34.01
CA ALA A 1124 1.72 3.84 33.60
C ALA A 1124 1.42 4.24 32.15
N LEU A 1125 1.39 3.28 31.22
CA LEU A 1125 1.00 3.54 29.83
C LEU A 1125 -0.44 4.04 29.72
N ARG A 1126 -1.39 3.42 30.44
CA ARG A 1126 -2.77 3.90 30.55
C ARG A 1126 -2.84 5.34 31.02
N GLN A 1127 -2.16 5.71 32.12
CA GLN A 1127 -2.23 7.08 32.63
C GLN A 1127 -1.64 8.11 31.64
N ALA A 1128 -0.61 7.72 30.88
CA ALA A 1128 -0.09 8.55 29.78
C ALA A 1128 -1.10 8.73 28.63
N GLN A 1129 -1.75 7.64 28.21
CA GLN A 1129 -2.81 7.66 27.19
C GLN A 1129 -4.01 8.50 27.66
N LEU A 1130 -4.39 8.41 28.94
CA LEU A 1130 -5.47 9.19 29.54
C LEU A 1130 -5.15 10.68 29.67
N ALA A 1131 -3.89 11.07 29.87
CA ALA A 1131 -3.49 12.47 29.84
C ALA A 1131 -3.71 13.07 28.44
N MET A 1132 -3.27 12.37 27.39
CA MET A 1132 -3.47 12.79 26.00
C MET A 1132 -4.96 12.83 25.63
N LEU A 1133 -5.74 11.77 25.95
CA LEU A 1133 -7.18 11.67 25.69
C LEU A 1133 -8.02 12.79 26.33
N LYS A 1134 -7.55 13.42 27.41
CA LYS A 1134 -8.24 14.56 28.04
C LYS A 1134 -7.73 15.93 27.55
N GLY A 1135 -6.70 15.96 26.70
CA GLY A 1135 -6.01 17.20 26.33
C GLY A 1135 -5.09 17.75 27.42
N GLU A 1136 -4.69 16.95 28.42
CA GLU A 1136 -3.66 17.30 29.42
C GLU A 1136 -2.23 17.31 28.82
N VAL A 1137 -2.09 16.94 27.53
CA VAL A 1137 -0.85 16.99 26.73
C VAL A 1137 -1.16 17.61 25.36
N TYR A 1138 -0.48 18.70 25.01
CA TYR A 1138 -0.72 19.47 23.77
C TYR A 1138 0.49 20.33 23.39
N LEU A 1139 0.50 20.87 22.17
CA LEU A 1139 1.46 21.89 21.71
C LEU A 1139 0.83 23.28 21.79
N GLU A 1140 1.56 24.24 22.34
CA GLU A 1140 1.16 25.65 22.43
C GLU A 1140 2.41 26.54 22.32
N GLY A 1141 2.45 27.42 21.31
CA GLY A 1141 3.51 28.42 21.15
C GLY A 1141 4.93 27.84 21.09
N GLY A 1142 5.13 26.79 20.29
CA GLY A 1142 6.42 26.11 20.12
C GLY A 1142 6.87 25.27 21.32
N LYS A 1143 5.96 24.93 22.23
CA LYS A 1143 6.24 24.13 23.43
C LYS A 1143 5.30 22.94 23.53
N LEU A 1144 5.84 21.81 23.96
CA LEU A 1144 5.05 20.69 24.46
C LEU A 1144 4.63 21.01 25.91
N VAL A 1145 3.33 21.16 26.13
CA VAL A 1145 2.74 21.40 27.45
C VAL A 1145 2.15 20.10 27.98
N THR A 1146 2.42 19.84 29.25
CA THR A 1146 1.81 18.76 30.05
C THR A 1146 1.27 19.33 31.36
N ALA A 1147 0.45 18.55 32.08
CA ALA A 1147 -0.07 18.94 33.40
C ALA A 1147 0.98 19.33 34.46
N ASN A 1148 2.26 18.92 34.29
CA ASN A 1148 3.35 19.15 35.25
C ASN A 1148 4.53 19.96 34.70
N GLU A 1149 4.78 19.90 33.40
CA GLU A 1149 5.99 20.40 32.74
C GLU A 1149 5.64 21.07 31.40
N SER A 1150 6.33 22.17 31.06
CA SER A 1150 6.29 22.79 29.73
C SER A 1150 7.70 22.77 29.15
N VAL A 1151 7.86 22.10 28.01
CA VAL A 1151 9.14 21.83 27.36
C VAL A 1151 9.22 22.63 26.06
N PRO A 1152 10.25 23.48 25.86
CA PRO A 1152 10.50 24.09 24.56
C PRO A 1152 10.91 23.01 23.56
N LEU A 1153 10.29 23.03 22.39
CA LEU A 1153 10.68 22.16 21.28
C LEU A 1153 11.91 22.72 20.54
N PRO A 1154 12.61 21.91 19.73
CA PRO A 1154 13.64 22.39 18.80
C PRO A 1154 13.05 23.38 17.80
N THR A 1155 13.86 24.24 17.20
CA THR A 1155 13.42 25.25 16.22
C THR A 1155 12.57 24.63 15.11
N GLU A 1156 13.00 23.46 14.64
CA GLU A 1156 12.45 22.60 13.60
C GLU A 1156 11.03 22.10 13.90
N LEU A 1157 10.67 21.97 15.17
CA LEU A 1157 9.33 21.60 15.64
C LEU A 1157 8.57 22.80 16.23
N SER A 1158 9.25 23.90 16.56
CA SER A 1158 8.65 25.07 17.20
C SER A 1158 7.79 25.92 16.25
N GLN A 1159 7.98 25.78 14.92
CA GLN A 1159 7.18 26.45 13.89
C GLN A 1159 5.83 25.76 13.61
N LEU A 1160 5.57 24.60 14.22
CA LEU A 1160 4.31 23.87 14.04
C LEU A 1160 3.15 24.60 14.74
N THR A 1161 1.97 24.51 14.14
CA THR A 1161 0.74 25.09 14.70
C THR A 1161 0.29 24.39 15.98
N ASP A 1162 -0.39 25.12 16.86
CA ASP A 1162 -0.90 24.60 18.13
C ASP A 1162 -1.76 23.34 17.90
N GLN A 1163 -1.33 22.22 18.48
CA GLN A 1163 -1.85 20.88 18.17
C GLN A 1163 -2.26 20.15 19.44
N ASN A 1164 -3.40 19.47 19.40
CA ASN A 1164 -3.94 18.74 20.55
C ASN A 1164 -4.01 17.24 20.28
N PHE A 1165 -3.49 16.43 21.21
CA PHE A 1165 -3.30 14.99 21.03
C PHE A 1165 -4.45 14.10 21.54
N GLN A 1166 -5.65 14.66 21.73
CA GLN A 1166 -6.87 13.92 22.14
C GLN A 1166 -7.27 12.79 21.18
N HIS A 1167 -6.94 12.91 19.88
CA HIS A 1167 -7.36 11.92 18.88
C HIS A 1167 -6.65 10.55 19.10
N PRO A 1168 -7.36 9.40 19.02
CA PRO A 1168 -6.76 8.10 19.30
C PRO A 1168 -5.55 7.74 18.42
N TYR A 1169 -5.39 8.35 17.25
CA TYR A 1169 -4.18 8.28 16.43
C TYR A 1169 -2.87 8.46 17.24
N PHE A 1170 -2.86 9.41 18.17
CA PHE A 1170 -1.65 9.76 18.92
C PHE A 1170 -1.40 8.84 20.12
N TRP A 1171 -2.44 8.51 20.89
CA TRP A 1171 -2.29 7.77 22.14
C TRP A 1171 -2.55 6.26 22.02
N SER A 1172 -3.47 5.81 21.16
CA SER A 1172 -3.80 4.38 20.99
C SER A 1172 -2.87 3.63 20.05
N SER A 1173 -1.97 4.36 19.38
CA SER A 1173 -0.88 3.82 18.55
C SER A 1173 0.04 2.91 19.35
N PHE A 1174 0.42 3.29 20.57
CA PHE A 1174 1.32 2.51 21.41
C PHE A 1174 0.59 1.49 22.28
N THR A 1175 1.16 0.30 22.37
CA THR A 1175 0.64 -0.80 23.19
C THR A 1175 1.78 -1.54 23.90
N MET A 1176 1.44 -2.29 24.95
CA MET A 1176 2.38 -3.07 25.75
C MET A 1176 2.28 -4.55 25.42
N ILE A 1177 3.43 -5.20 25.20
CA ILE A 1177 3.58 -6.54 24.65
C ILE A 1177 4.38 -7.41 25.62
N GLY A 1178 3.88 -8.62 25.93
CA GLY A 1178 4.50 -9.54 26.90
C GLY A 1178 3.80 -9.47 28.27
N SER A 1179 4.55 -9.41 29.36
CA SER A 1179 4.01 -9.14 30.70
C SER A 1179 3.65 -7.66 30.84
N PRO A 1180 2.39 -7.28 31.12
CA PRO A 1180 2.01 -5.89 31.41
C PRO A 1180 2.36 -5.45 32.85
N TRP A 1181 2.95 -6.35 33.63
CA TRP A 1181 3.28 -6.20 35.06
C TRP A 1181 4.77 -5.91 35.26
#